data_AF-A0A2E6RHN1-F1
#
_entry.id   AF-A0A2E6RHN1-F1
#
_cell.length_a   1.000
_cell.length_b   1.000
_cell.length_c   1.000
_cell.angle_alpha   90.00
_cell.angle_beta   90.00
_cell.angle_gamma   90.00
#
_symmetry.space_group_name_H-M   'P 1'
#
loop_
_entity.id
_entity.type
_entity.pdbx_description
1 polymer ?
#
loop_
_entity_poly.entity_id
_entity_poly.type
_entity_poly.pdbx_seq_one_letter_code
_entity_poly.pdbx_strand_id
1 'polypeptide(L)'
;MIEARSRLAESGAFRFRNDTRRLPESTQVDHGSVPVSGGRVIDATFTGHPAMLGSLDPDKTLRSPVDTPLFAISTGQAASSRPAPGTAFGSPGDTPDQAKLRLTLEPEQGRSLLFVTWNLFTTEIPNFSELGFDDVFSIHVVDSAGRRKLVEVTSSDDRMYPVSNSRAGGSGFDLYADTPARLPAEYGLGEPAAWMSGWRTTGFSVDPSGPVEVEIEVRDGLDGLMDTQVLIEKIHLSALIPAALAESGQVGRGSNDCVSFANYCNALFPQPGTFTGTGNPQDPPRLCEFGVEGRANLPDLNQPSEFRGVLFQSIVADGVTRSWFAPTSSQPRDEMEISLIDAEVPADGGLGEIGSFDRLESVTVPVVQLNQNTWFGQVQFFAPENYFREGLDPTNEYGPSRQLQLQFCFQNAGGADRTCSGASLGIVRPDLVLMHGLWSDSNTWTLGLQGLDRLNAVVGDYGPTNASSFTENRFEPQKPMFDQCVSNFSRNIIGAQADYAGHSMGGNLARVYLAQAAPYKTIHRLYTLNTPHLGSPLANLLVDFRDNLSPLKRFLLILAAERIGKPINRGAIDDLAVGSAALAAIPDTRVLSHALVGVGGSQWAAETLRDAPGLIGDVYRILDFLTGPGDLFEGLQHDLVVGRNSQIGGLPAGTFTVFDGLDSLHARVTGSLKYSERLFCPVDPPETFQCVVGGGGDLLNAIGTGEFAFFPSPSSVRSATVVSPRLNMADTRGGELIEGGLAIASPANGQTVLGGSSISVTVEPVAPFEAQRVMLLSEFDVSVLEQGPFEFELIVPVGHVGALPVSAIGEDAAGNFATTEPVVAMAEAPASLVAIDASPDEVFMNGFDDRRNLQITGEYDDGIFRDLSDPSTGTVYTSVDPTIVTVSDDGMLRPRRDGVTTVIVSNGGLQSSISVEVLNIGDLLFRDSFEP
;
A
#
# COMPACT_ATOMS: atom_id res chain seq x y z
N MET A 1 -0.86 -20.04 57.11
CA MET A 1 -1.62 -19.91 55.85
C MET A 1 -3.03 -19.42 56.09
N ILE A 2 -3.92 -20.18 56.75
CA ILE A 2 -5.30 -19.73 57.05
C ILE A 2 -5.36 -18.42 57.88
N GLU A 3 -4.49 -18.25 58.88
CA GLU A 3 -4.38 -16.99 59.67
C GLU A 3 -3.79 -15.78 58.90
N ALA A 4 -3.09 -16.02 57.79
CA ALA A 4 -2.59 -14.96 56.92
C ALA A 4 -3.68 -14.51 55.92
N ARG A 5 -4.43 -15.48 55.38
CA ARG A 5 -5.67 -15.29 54.60
C ARG A 5 -6.67 -14.43 55.38
N SER A 6 -6.92 -14.76 56.65
CA SER A 6 -7.84 -13.99 57.52
C SER A 6 -7.37 -12.55 57.69
N ARG A 7 -6.07 -12.30 57.91
CA ARG A 7 -5.54 -10.93 58.16
C ARG A 7 -5.58 -10.02 56.92
N LEU A 8 -5.30 -10.53 55.73
CA LEU A 8 -5.39 -9.74 54.49
C LEU A 8 -6.85 -9.47 54.12
N ALA A 9 -7.70 -10.50 54.21
CA ALA A 9 -9.15 -10.39 53.98
C ALA A 9 -9.83 -9.44 55.00
N GLU A 10 -9.43 -9.47 56.27
CA GLU A 10 -9.94 -8.60 57.34
C GLU A 10 -9.45 -7.14 57.22
N SER A 11 -8.33 -6.87 56.52
CA SER A 11 -7.78 -5.53 56.36
C SER A 11 -8.69 -4.58 55.55
N GLY A 12 -9.56 -5.14 54.71
CA GLY A 12 -10.47 -4.38 53.85
C GLY A 12 -9.80 -3.52 52.78
N ALA A 13 -8.48 -3.69 52.55
CA ALA A 13 -7.70 -2.85 51.63
C ALA A 13 -8.12 -3.01 50.15
N PHE A 14 -8.64 -4.18 49.78
CA PHE A 14 -9.08 -4.53 48.42
C PHE A 14 -10.58 -4.91 48.35
N ARG A 15 -11.38 -4.47 49.33
CA ARG A 15 -12.83 -4.71 49.37
C ARG A 15 -13.60 -3.46 48.96
N PHE A 16 -14.67 -3.63 48.19
CA PHE A 16 -15.55 -2.53 47.82
C PHE A 16 -16.17 -1.89 49.09
N ARG A 17 -15.97 -0.58 49.31
CA ARG A 17 -16.55 0.11 50.48
C ARG A 17 -18.06 0.31 50.28
N ASN A 18 -18.85 -0.10 51.27
CA ASN A 18 -20.33 -0.15 51.31
C ASN A 18 -20.98 -1.39 50.68
N ASP A 19 -20.47 -2.57 51.02
CA ASP A 19 -21.14 -3.83 50.75
C ASP A 19 -22.37 -4.02 51.66
N THR A 20 -23.56 -3.86 51.09
CA THR A 20 -24.84 -3.98 51.80
C THR A 20 -25.90 -4.76 50.99
N ARG A 21 -25.50 -5.52 49.96
CA ARG A 21 -26.43 -6.03 48.93
C ARG A 21 -26.56 -7.56 48.93
N ARG A 22 -27.76 -8.03 48.56
CA ARG A 22 -28.24 -9.43 48.65
C ARG A 22 -27.78 -10.30 47.46
N LEU A 23 -27.89 -11.62 47.66
CA LEU A 23 -27.65 -12.77 46.77
C LEU A 23 -27.90 -12.53 45.26
N PRO A 24 -27.21 -13.28 44.37
CA PRO A 24 -27.25 -13.09 42.91
C PRO A 24 -28.69 -13.11 42.36
N GLU A 25 -29.07 -12.00 41.70
CA GLU A 25 -30.29 -11.91 40.92
C GLU A 25 -29.95 -12.17 39.45
N SER A 26 -30.57 -13.19 38.86
CA SER A 26 -30.55 -13.35 37.40
C SER A 26 -31.29 -12.16 36.80
N THR A 27 -30.59 -11.35 36.01
CA THR A 27 -31.09 -10.13 35.41
C THR A 27 -31.20 -10.31 33.90
N GLN A 28 -32.34 -9.91 33.35
CA GLN A 28 -32.55 -9.86 31.91
C GLN A 28 -31.75 -8.69 31.32
N VAL A 29 -30.95 -8.99 30.29
CA VAL A 29 -30.20 -8.02 29.50
C VAL A 29 -31.03 -7.69 28.27
N ASP A 30 -30.98 -6.44 27.81
CA ASP A 30 -31.63 -6.08 26.55
C ASP A 30 -30.95 -6.82 25.38
N HIS A 31 -31.57 -7.90 24.92
CA HIS A 31 -31.06 -8.74 23.84
C HIS A 31 -30.90 -7.96 22.52
N GLY A 32 -31.67 -6.89 22.30
CA GLY A 32 -31.51 -6.02 21.12
C GLY A 32 -30.25 -5.16 21.16
N SER A 33 -29.62 -5.03 22.33
CA SER A 33 -28.39 -4.24 22.54
C SER A 33 -27.11 -5.06 22.39
N VAL A 34 -27.19 -6.39 22.24
CA VAL A 34 -26.04 -7.28 22.05
C VAL A 34 -25.90 -7.60 20.56
N PRO A 35 -25.00 -6.92 19.81
CA PRO A 35 -24.87 -7.15 18.39
C PRO A 35 -24.23 -8.53 18.12
N VAL A 36 -24.98 -9.37 17.41
CA VAL A 36 -24.50 -10.64 16.84
C VAL A 36 -24.72 -10.59 15.34
N SER A 37 -23.71 -10.98 14.57
CA SER A 37 -23.81 -11.05 13.11
C SER A 37 -24.07 -12.50 12.66
N GLY A 38 -24.90 -12.70 11.64
CA GLY A 38 -25.30 -14.02 11.13
C GLY A 38 -26.25 -14.82 12.03
N GLY A 39 -26.93 -14.15 12.95
CA GLY A 39 -27.90 -14.72 13.87
C GLY A 39 -28.57 -13.63 14.71
N ARG A 40 -29.67 -13.97 15.37
CA ARG A 40 -30.42 -13.06 16.23
C ARG A 40 -30.30 -13.49 17.68
N VAL A 41 -30.01 -12.56 18.59
CA VAL A 41 -30.12 -12.82 20.04
C VAL A 41 -31.61 -12.80 20.40
N ILE A 42 -32.13 -13.91 20.89
CA ILE A 42 -33.55 -14.07 21.26
C ILE A 42 -33.77 -14.04 22.78
N ASP A 43 -32.74 -14.32 23.56
CA ASP A 43 -32.73 -14.17 25.01
C ASP A 43 -31.31 -13.87 25.50
N ALA A 44 -31.19 -13.03 26.52
CA ALA A 44 -29.91 -12.67 27.12
C ALA A 44 -30.08 -12.53 28.63
N THR A 45 -29.47 -13.43 29.39
CA THR A 45 -29.54 -13.43 30.85
C THR A 45 -28.15 -13.29 31.44
N PHE A 46 -28.00 -12.35 32.36
CA PHE A 46 -26.80 -12.23 33.17
C PHE A 46 -27.09 -12.74 34.58
N THR A 47 -26.23 -13.61 35.10
CA THR A 47 -26.29 -14.11 36.47
C THR A 47 -25.02 -13.68 37.18
N GLY A 48 -25.18 -12.85 38.21
CA GLY A 48 -24.09 -12.21 38.93
C GLY A 48 -24.57 -10.88 39.49
N HIS A 49 -23.71 -10.15 40.19
CA HIS A 49 -24.06 -8.80 40.63
C HIS A 49 -24.08 -7.84 39.42
N PRO A 50 -25.06 -6.95 39.24
CA PRO A 50 -25.17 -6.13 38.02
C PRO A 50 -23.94 -5.27 37.68
N ALA A 51 -23.10 -4.95 38.67
CA ALA A 51 -21.83 -4.24 38.45
C ALA A 51 -20.72 -5.11 37.85
N MET A 52 -20.88 -6.43 37.80
CA MET A 52 -19.99 -7.41 37.16
C MET A 52 -20.16 -7.47 35.62
N LEU A 53 -21.16 -6.78 35.08
CA LEU A 53 -21.35 -6.57 33.63
C LEU A 53 -21.29 -5.08 33.32
N GLY A 54 -20.43 -4.66 32.39
CA GLY A 54 -20.18 -3.25 32.10
C GLY A 54 -20.16 -2.93 30.61
N SER A 55 -20.71 -1.75 30.25
CA SER A 55 -20.48 -1.10 28.96
C SER A 55 -19.13 -0.37 28.98
N LEU A 56 -18.38 -0.44 27.89
CA LEU A 56 -17.01 0.07 27.82
C LEU A 56 -16.97 1.48 27.22
N ASP A 57 -16.06 2.34 27.70
CA ASP A 57 -15.79 3.67 27.14
C ASP A 57 -14.84 3.48 25.92
N PRO A 58 -15.32 3.65 24.67
CA PRO A 58 -14.54 3.32 23.47
C PRO A 58 -13.24 4.12 23.33
N ASP A 59 -13.15 5.29 23.98
CA ASP A 59 -11.96 6.14 23.96
C ASP A 59 -10.92 5.76 25.03
N LYS A 60 -11.27 4.89 25.98
CA LYS A 60 -10.43 4.50 27.13
C LYS A 60 -10.27 2.98 27.33
N THR A 61 -10.84 2.19 26.43
CA THR A 61 -10.75 0.73 26.46
C THR A 61 -9.64 0.28 25.52
N LEU A 62 -9.04 -0.89 25.79
CA LEU A 62 -8.13 -1.54 24.84
C LEU A 62 -8.80 -1.61 23.47
N ARG A 63 -8.20 -0.92 22.49
CA ARG A 63 -8.60 -1.08 21.10
C ARG A 63 -8.22 -2.49 20.67
N SER A 64 -9.21 -3.26 20.24
CA SER A 64 -8.90 -4.51 19.56
C SER A 64 -8.28 -4.20 18.20
N PRO A 65 -7.47 -5.11 17.64
CA PRO A 65 -7.03 -5.01 16.26
C PRO A 65 -8.17 -4.96 15.22
N VAL A 66 -9.43 -5.28 15.57
CA VAL A 66 -10.57 -5.32 14.63
C VAL A 66 -11.64 -4.25 14.94
N ASP A 67 -12.09 -4.10 16.19
CA ASP A 67 -13.13 -3.12 16.61
C ASP A 67 -13.03 -2.70 18.11
N THR A 68 -14.02 -1.97 18.61
CA THR A 68 -14.18 -1.62 20.02
C THR A 68 -14.92 -2.73 20.79
N PRO A 69 -14.50 -3.11 22.01
CA PRO A 69 -15.11 -4.25 22.68
C PRO A 69 -16.56 -3.96 23.10
N LEU A 70 -17.45 -4.93 22.95
CA LEU A 70 -18.90 -4.78 23.15
C LEU A 70 -19.29 -4.65 24.63
N PHE A 71 -18.69 -5.48 25.48
CA PHE A 71 -18.95 -5.49 26.92
C PHE A 71 -17.81 -6.17 27.68
N ALA A 72 -17.74 -5.90 28.98
CA ALA A 72 -16.84 -6.58 29.91
C ALA A 72 -17.63 -7.40 30.94
N ILE A 73 -17.11 -8.59 31.26
CA ILE A 73 -17.57 -9.45 32.35
C ILE A 73 -16.44 -9.54 33.37
N SER A 74 -16.75 -9.44 34.67
CA SER A 74 -15.73 -9.55 35.71
C SER A 74 -16.29 -10.23 36.97
N THR A 75 -15.44 -10.84 37.78
CA THR A 75 -15.77 -11.25 39.16
C THR A 75 -15.77 -10.06 40.14
N GLY A 76 -15.29 -8.90 39.69
CA GLY A 76 -15.35 -7.61 40.39
C GLY A 76 -16.26 -6.58 39.71
N GLN A 77 -15.94 -5.30 39.85
CA GLN A 77 -16.67 -4.23 39.16
C GLN A 77 -16.20 -4.07 37.71
N ALA A 78 -17.07 -4.42 36.75
CA ALA A 78 -16.84 -4.29 35.31
C ALA A 78 -16.98 -2.86 34.75
N ALA A 79 -17.30 -1.85 35.58
CA ALA A 79 -17.58 -0.48 35.13
C ALA A 79 -17.03 0.63 36.04
N SER A 80 -15.83 1.12 35.72
CA SER A 80 -15.45 2.52 35.87
C SER A 80 -14.61 2.91 34.65
N SER A 81 -14.36 4.20 34.38
CA SER A 81 -13.55 4.68 33.24
C SER A 81 -12.09 4.23 33.21
N ARG A 82 -11.76 3.21 34.01
CA ARG A 82 -10.50 2.50 34.15
C ARG A 82 -10.87 1.04 34.49
N PRO A 83 -10.62 0.08 33.60
CA PRO A 83 -10.54 -1.33 33.95
C PRO A 83 -9.44 -1.48 35.01
N ALA A 84 -9.82 -1.69 36.27
CA ALA A 84 -8.88 -1.87 37.36
C ALA A 84 -9.26 -3.14 38.13
N PRO A 85 -8.37 -4.13 38.23
CA PRO A 85 -8.55 -5.23 39.16
C PRO A 85 -8.38 -4.71 40.58
N GLY A 86 -9.19 -5.20 41.52
CA GLY A 86 -8.88 -5.03 42.94
C GLY A 86 -10.03 -4.61 43.85
N THR A 87 -11.29 -4.76 43.43
CA THR A 87 -12.40 -4.72 44.40
C THR A 87 -13.29 -5.94 44.26
N ALA A 88 -12.86 -7.02 44.91
CA ALA A 88 -13.68 -8.21 45.11
C ALA A 88 -14.94 -7.82 45.89
N PHE A 89 -16.07 -8.43 45.51
CA PHE A 89 -17.29 -8.31 46.30
C PHE A 89 -17.14 -9.14 47.59
N GLY A 90 -17.65 -8.64 48.71
CA GLY A 90 -17.51 -9.34 49.99
C GLY A 90 -18.58 -10.42 50.14
N SER A 91 -18.33 -11.64 49.66
CA SER A 91 -19.31 -12.72 49.85
C SER A 91 -19.49 -13.08 51.34
N PRO A 92 -20.73 -13.11 51.89
CA PRO A 92 -21.01 -13.67 53.21
C PRO A 92 -20.99 -15.21 53.13
N GLY A 93 -19.81 -15.83 53.24
CA GLY A 93 -19.62 -17.29 53.26
C GLY A 93 -18.71 -17.83 52.15
N ASP A 94 -18.42 -19.14 52.17
CA ASP A 94 -17.54 -19.86 51.24
C ASP A 94 -18.10 -20.03 49.80
N THR A 95 -18.85 -19.05 49.26
CA THR A 95 -19.41 -19.10 47.90
C THR A 95 -18.58 -18.24 46.93
N PRO A 96 -18.09 -18.81 45.82
CA PRO A 96 -17.28 -18.06 44.86
C PRO A 96 -18.10 -17.00 44.13
N ASP A 97 -17.49 -15.85 43.87
CA ASP A 97 -18.09 -14.82 43.03
C ASP A 97 -18.14 -15.34 41.58
N GLN A 98 -19.33 -15.30 40.97
CA GLN A 98 -19.56 -15.86 39.65
C GLN A 98 -20.32 -14.86 38.79
N ALA A 99 -19.76 -14.56 37.61
CA ALA A 99 -20.38 -13.74 36.59
C ALA A 99 -20.59 -14.59 35.33
N LYS A 100 -21.85 -14.81 34.99
CA LYS A 100 -22.24 -15.66 33.86
C LYS A 100 -23.18 -14.92 32.94
N LEU A 101 -22.75 -14.70 31.70
CA LEU A 101 -23.60 -14.23 30.62
C LEU A 101 -24.04 -15.42 29.77
N ARG A 102 -25.35 -15.55 29.60
CA ARG A 102 -25.96 -16.55 28.72
C ARG A 102 -26.69 -15.83 27.61
N LEU A 103 -26.33 -16.14 26.38
CA LEU A 103 -26.96 -15.61 25.17
C LEU A 103 -27.61 -16.77 24.43
N THR A 104 -28.92 -16.70 24.22
CA THR A 104 -29.63 -17.64 23.35
C THR A 104 -29.72 -17.01 21.96
N LEU A 105 -29.07 -17.65 21.01
CA LEU A 105 -28.98 -17.23 19.63
C LEU A 105 -29.93 -18.08 18.78
N GLU A 106 -30.57 -17.43 17.82
CA GLU A 106 -31.27 -18.07 16.71
C GLU A 106 -30.39 -17.87 15.46
N PRO A 107 -29.66 -18.91 15.02
CA PRO A 107 -28.80 -18.79 13.84
C PRO A 107 -29.62 -18.49 12.58
N GLU A 108 -29.09 -17.65 11.69
CA GLU A 108 -29.68 -17.50 10.35
C GLU A 108 -29.50 -18.80 9.55
N GLN A 109 -30.35 -19.03 8.55
CA GLN A 109 -30.34 -20.27 7.78
C GLN A 109 -28.95 -20.55 7.18
N GLY A 110 -28.42 -21.74 7.47
CA GLY A 110 -27.10 -22.18 7.01
C GLY A 110 -25.91 -21.71 7.85
N ARG A 111 -26.12 -20.94 8.92
CA ARG A 111 -25.06 -20.46 9.83
C ARG A 111 -24.80 -21.44 10.96
N SER A 112 -23.71 -22.20 10.87
CA SER A 112 -23.37 -23.31 11.77
C SER A 112 -21.97 -23.21 12.39
N LEU A 113 -21.27 -22.09 12.22
CA LEU A 113 -20.00 -21.77 12.89
C LEU A 113 -20.16 -20.53 13.77
N LEU A 114 -20.08 -20.67 15.07
CA LEU A 114 -20.07 -19.57 16.03
C LEU A 114 -18.63 -19.17 16.35
N PHE A 115 -18.31 -17.89 16.25
CA PHE A 115 -17.03 -17.33 16.64
C PHE A 115 -17.22 -16.32 17.77
N VAL A 116 -16.37 -16.41 18.79
CA VAL A 116 -16.32 -15.46 19.91
C VAL A 116 -14.91 -14.88 20.02
N THR A 117 -14.78 -13.56 19.94
CA THR A 117 -13.52 -12.83 20.10
C THR A 117 -13.44 -12.25 21.51
N TRP A 118 -12.37 -12.56 22.24
CA TRP A 118 -12.23 -12.28 23.66
C TRP A 118 -10.78 -11.93 24.06
N ASN A 119 -10.62 -11.25 25.19
CA ASN A 119 -9.32 -10.97 25.81
C ASN A 119 -9.47 -11.04 27.34
N LEU A 120 -8.73 -11.94 27.98
CA LEU A 120 -8.77 -12.22 29.41
C LEU A 120 -7.66 -11.45 30.13
N PHE A 121 -8.02 -10.85 31.26
CA PHE A 121 -7.14 -10.18 32.20
C PHE A 121 -7.36 -10.77 33.59
N THR A 122 -6.31 -11.26 34.22
CA THR A 122 -6.38 -11.83 35.56
C THR A 122 -5.22 -11.32 36.42
N THR A 123 -5.49 -11.10 37.70
CA THR A 123 -4.50 -10.72 38.69
C THR A 123 -4.64 -11.61 39.89
N GLU A 124 -3.54 -12.18 40.35
CA GLU A 124 -3.53 -13.17 41.43
C GLU A 124 -2.52 -12.76 42.50
N ILE A 125 -2.88 -12.86 43.80
CA ILE A 125 -1.95 -12.64 44.91
C ILE A 125 -2.05 -13.74 45.97
N PRO A 126 -0.97 -14.54 46.15
CA PRO A 126 0.10 -14.96 45.23
C PRO A 126 -0.39 -16.04 44.25
N ASN A 127 0.50 -16.56 43.40
CA ASN A 127 0.19 -17.68 42.50
C ASN A 127 -0.37 -18.90 43.27
N PHE A 128 -1.68 -19.14 43.17
CA PHE A 128 -2.41 -20.18 43.90
C PHE A 128 -2.74 -21.43 43.04
N SER A 129 -2.18 -21.54 41.84
CA SER A 129 -2.46 -22.62 40.89
C SER A 129 -2.28 -24.04 41.48
N GLU A 130 -1.30 -24.24 42.38
CA GLU A 130 -1.09 -25.54 43.04
C GLU A 130 -2.12 -25.88 44.13
N LEU A 131 -2.97 -24.92 44.53
CA LEU A 131 -3.92 -25.04 45.63
C LEU A 131 -5.40 -24.98 45.18
N GLY A 132 -5.65 -24.78 43.88
CA GLY A 132 -6.99 -24.82 43.29
C GLY A 132 -7.84 -23.57 43.51
N PHE A 133 -7.19 -22.41 43.71
CA PHE A 133 -7.86 -21.11 43.89
C PHE A 133 -7.71 -20.17 42.69
N ASP A 134 -7.27 -20.65 41.52
CA ASP A 134 -7.19 -19.82 40.32
C ASP A 134 -8.59 -19.41 39.85
N ASP A 135 -8.73 -18.16 39.42
CA ASP A 135 -9.89 -17.72 38.67
C ASP A 135 -10.01 -18.49 37.34
N VAL A 136 -11.25 -18.82 36.98
CA VAL A 136 -11.54 -19.61 35.78
C VAL A 136 -12.41 -18.81 34.83
N PHE A 137 -11.91 -18.59 33.62
CA PHE A 137 -12.71 -18.15 32.48
C PHE A 137 -13.12 -19.35 31.63
N SER A 138 -14.39 -19.43 31.24
CA SER A 138 -14.86 -20.48 30.32
C SER A 138 -15.93 -20.01 29.34
N ILE A 139 -15.95 -20.65 28.17
CA ILE A 139 -17.01 -20.53 27.17
C ILE A 139 -17.59 -21.92 26.91
N HIS A 140 -18.91 -22.03 27.00
CA HIS A 140 -19.66 -23.21 26.62
C HIS A 140 -20.66 -22.89 25.52
N VAL A 141 -20.95 -23.89 24.69
CA VAL A 141 -22.05 -23.86 23.73
C VAL A 141 -23.03 -24.97 24.08
N VAL A 142 -24.32 -24.67 24.04
CA VAL A 142 -25.41 -25.66 24.19
C VAL A 142 -26.31 -25.59 22.96
N ASP A 143 -26.43 -26.69 22.26
CA ASP A 143 -27.38 -26.86 21.16
C ASP A 143 -28.02 -28.26 21.25
N SER A 144 -28.72 -28.69 20.20
CA SER A 144 -29.31 -30.04 20.06
C SER A 144 -28.28 -31.17 20.16
N ALA A 145 -27.00 -30.91 19.85
CA ALA A 145 -25.91 -31.86 20.04
C ALA A 145 -25.34 -31.85 21.48
N GLY A 146 -25.92 -31.04 22.38
CA GLY A 146 -25.64 -31.02 23.81
C GLY A 146 -24.71 -29.90 24.26
N ARG A 147 -24.48 -29.81 25.58
CA ARG A 147 -23.59 -28.83 26.20
C ARG A 147 -22.12 -29.24 26.02
N ARG A 148 -21.34 -28.41 25.35
CA ARG A 148 -19.89 -28.61 25.10
C ARG A 148 -19.10 -27.47 25.74
N LYS A 149 -18.06 -27.82 26.51
CA LYS A 149 -17.07 -26.87 27.05
C LYS A 149 -15.98 -26.68 26.00
N LEU A 150 -15.72 -25.45 25.60
CA LEU A 150 -14.91 -25.16 24.41
C LEU A 150 -13.73 -24.24 24.70
N VAL A 151 -13.87 -23.36 25.69
CA VAL A 151 -12.77 -22.58 26.26
C VAL A 151 -12.79 -22.77 27.77
N GLU A 152 -11.63 -23.00 28.36
CA GLU A 152 -11.37 -22.93 29.81
C GLU A 152 -9.95 -22.42 29.96
N VAL A 153 -9.76 -21.28 30.63
CA VAL A 153 -8.47 -20.60 30.80
C VAL A 153 -8.34 -20.18 32.25
N THR A 154 -7.17 -20.41 32.83
CA THR A 154 -6.77 -19.96 34.17
C THR A 154 -5.52 -19.08 34.07
N SER A 155 -5.13 -18.42 35.15
CA SER A 155 -3.88 -17.65 35.23
C SER A 155 -2.61 -18.49 34.96
N SER A 156 -2.71 -19.81 35.14
CA SER A 156 -1.65 -20.80 34.94
C SER A 156 -1.60 -21.42 33.53
N ASP A 157 -2.49 -21.01 32.62
CA ASP A 157 -2.61 -21.53 31.26
C ASP A 157 -1.49 -21.04 30.33
N ASP A 158 -1.05 -21.86 29.38
CA ASP A 158 0.03 -21.53 28.44
C ASP A 158 -0.35 -20.42 27.44
N ARG A 159 -1.65 -20.15 27.27
CA ARG A 159 -2.16 -19.02 26.49
C ARG A 159 -2.02 -17.68 27.21
N MET A 160 -1.64 -17.67 28.49
CA MET A 160 -1.46 -16.47 29.30
C MET A 160 -0.03 -15.98 29.28
N TYR A 161 0.14 -14.66 29.20
CA TYR A 161 1.46 -14.02 29.27
C TYR A 161 1.45 -12.82 30.22
N PRO A 162 2.63 -12.44 30.76
CA PRO A 162 2.73 -11.29 31.64
C PRO A 162 2.24 -10.02 30.96
N VAL A 163 1.52 -9.19 31.71
CA VAL A 163 1.05 -7.88 31.24
C VAL A 163 2.25 -6.98 30.94
N SER A 164 2.21 -6.25 29.83
CA SER A 164 3.29 -5.32 29.43
C SER A 164 2.74 -4.00 28.89
N ASN A 165 3.55 -2.94 28.91
CA ASN A 165 3.16 -1.61 28.42
C ASN A 165 2.79 -1.65 26.94
N SER A 166 3.44 -2.53 26.16
CA SER A 166 3.16 -2.72 24.74
C SER A 166 1.84 -3.44 24.44
N ARG A 167 1.26 -4.16 25.41
CA ARG A 167 0.04 -4.98 25.24
C ARG A 167 -1.18 -4.46 26.00
N ALA A 168 -0.96 -3.74 27.10
CA ALA A 168 -2.00 -3.24 27.98
C ALA A 168 -2.04 -1.70 28.12
N GLY A 169 -1.23 -0.95 27.37
CA GLY A 169 -1.16 0.52 27.48
C GLY A 169 -2.51 1.22 27.35
N GLY A 170 -2.85 2.09 28.30
CA GLY A 170 -4.12 2.83 28.33
C GLY A 170 -5.32 2.02 28.84
N SER A 171 -5.13 0.75 29.23
CA SER A 171 -6.20 -0.14 29.69
C SER A 171 -6.52 -0.03 31.18
N GLY A 172 -5.74 0.71 31.97
CA GLY A 172 -5.81 0.63 33.44
C GLY A 172 -5.12 -0.61 34.02
N PHE A 173 -4.99 -1.70 33.25
CA PHE A 173 -4.16 -2.87 33.56
C PHE A 173 -2.66 -2.63 33.27
N ASP A 174 -2.31 -1.59 32.51
CA ASP A 174 -0.93 -1.11 32.33
C ASP A 174 -0.27 -0.64 33.63
N LEU A 175 -1.05 -0.35 34.68
CA LEU A 175 -0.50 -0.09 36.01
C LEU A 175 0.32 -1.28 36.57
N TYR A 176 0.14 -2.48 36.02
CA TYR A 176 0.87 -3.69 36.40
C TYR A 176 1.97 -4.08 35.39
N ALA A 177 2.20 -3.25 34.36
CA ALA A 177 3.16 -3.52 33.29
C ALA A 177 4.63 -3.25 33.64
N ASP A 178 4.90 -2.48 34.70
CA ASP A 178 6.27 -2.12 35.09
C ASP A 178 6.96 -3.23 35.91
N THR A 179 6.20 -4.22 36.41
CA THR A 179 6.69 -5.39 37.16
C THR A 179 6.05 -6.72 36.69
N PRO A 180 6.09 -7.06 35.38
CA PRO A 180 5.51 -8.31 34.90
C PRO A 180 6.24 -9.51 35.54
N ALA A 181 5.49 -10.38 36.22
CA ALA A 181 5.97 -11.67 36.72
C ALA A 181 7.01 -11.71 37.87
N ARG A 182 6.98 -10.80 38.87
CA ARG A 182 7.77 -11.00 40.13
C ARG A 182 6.91 -11.50 41.29
N LEU A 183 6.99 -12.81 41.59
CA LEU A 183 6.57 -13.34 42.89
C LEU A 183 7.57 -12.90 43.98
N PRO A 184 7.16 -12.21 45.07
CA PRO A 184 8.01 -12.04 46.25
C PRO A 184 8.16 -13.37 46.97
N ALA A 185 9.38 -13.69 47.41
CA ALA A 185 9.74 -14.98 47.99
C ALA A 185 8.96 -15.37 49.26
N GLU A 186 8.33 -14.43 49.96
CA GLU A 186 7.50 -14.72 51.14
C GLU A 186 6.79 -13.41 51.50
N TYR A 187 5.45 -13.45 51.58
CA TYR A 187 4.56 -12.33 51.87
C TYR A 187 5.11 -11.25 52.81
N GLY A 188 5.09 -10.01 52.32
CA GLY A 188 5.40 -8.82 53.12
C GLY A 188 5.43 -7.52 52.32
N LEU A 189 4.38 -7.24 51.53
CA LEU A 189 4.10 -6.00 50.77
C LEU A 189 4.65 -5.93 49.31
N GLY A 190 4.46 -6.98 48.49
CA GLY A 190 4.73 -6.95 47.04
C GLY A 190 3.49 -6.70 46.16
N GLU A 191 3.72 -6.30 44.90
CA GLU A 191 2.69 -6.04 43.87
C GLU A 191 2.07 -7.34 43.30
N PRO A 192 0.82 -7.34 42.78
CA PRO A 192 0.16 -8.52 42.19
C PRO A 192 0.85 -9.09 40.96
N ALA A 193 0.69 -10.40 40.74
CA ALA A 193 1.05 -11.02 39.46
C ALA A 193 -0.12 -10.83 38.48
N ALA A 194 0.12 -10.09 37.40
CA ALA A 194 -0.88 -9.79 36.38
C ALA A 194 -0.57 -10.53 35.06
N TRP A 195 -1.60 -11.19 34.54
CA TRP A 195 -1.52 -12.00 33.32
C TRP A 195 -2.65 -11.62 32.36
N MET A 196 -2.40 -11.79 31.06
CA MET A 196 -3.40 -11.60 30.03
C MET A 196 -3.27 -12.61 28.89
N SER A 197 -4.37 -12.92 28.21
CA SER A 197 -4.38 -13.88 27.08
C SER A 197 -4.04 -13.25 25.73
N GLY A 198 -4.24 -11.93 25.61
CA GLY A 198 -4.37 -11.26 24.32
C GLY A 198 -5.73 -11.46 23.67
N TRP A 199 -5.92 -10.76 22.56
CA TRP A 199 -7.08 -10.98 21.70
C TRP A 199 -7.02 -12.37 21.07
N ARG A 200 -8.05 -13.17 21.32
CA ARG A 200 -8.24 -14.53 20.81
C ARG A 200 -9.60 -14.60 20.14
N THR A 201 -9.70 -15.28 19.01
CA THR A 201 -10.99 -15.64 18.41
C THR A 201 -11.14 -17.15 18.46
N THR A 202 -12.19 -17.64 19.10
CA THR A 202 -12.46 -19.08 19.17
C THR A 202 -13.72 -19.39 18.38
N GLY A 203 -13.58 -20.31 17.42
CA GLY A 203 -14.66 -20.79 16.56
C GLY A 203 -15.20 -22.15 17.01
N PHE A 204 -16.51 -22.37 16.86
CA PHE A 204 -17.21 -23.57 17.31
C PHE A 204 -18.28 -23.97 16.30
N SER A 205 -18.43 -25.26 16.03
CA SER A 205 -19.58 -25.76 15.27
C SER A 205 -20.83 -25.77 16.15
N VAL A 206 -21.95 -25.34 15.57
CA VAL A 206 -23.27 -25.31 16.20
C VAL A 206 -24.30 -25.94 15.29
N ASP A 207 -25.27 -26.66 15.83
CA ASP A 207 -26.42 -27.16 15.07
C ASP A 207 -27.42 -26.03 14.85
N PRO A 208 -27.62 -25.56 13.59
CA PRO A 208 -28.51 -24.44 13.30
C PRO A 208 -29.99 -24.83 13.26
N SER A 209 -30.33 -26.12 13.46
CA SER A 209 -31.72 -26.59 13.43
C SER A 209 -32.57 -26.13 14.62
N GLY A 210 -31.94 -25.52 15.63
CA GLY A 210 -32.61 -24.94 16.79
C GLY A 210 -31.81 -23.81 17.45
N PRO A 211 -32.30 -23.26 18.57
CA PRO A 211 -31.59 -22.24 19.32
C PRO A 211 -30.23 -22.74 19.82
N VAL A 212 -29.23 -21.87 19.75
CA VAL A 212 -27.86 -22.10 20.20
C VAL A 212 -27.59 -21.21 21.40
N GLU A 213 -27.29 -21.80 22.55
CA GLU A 213 -26.93 -21.07 23.76
C GLU A 213 -25.40 -20.91 23.86
N VAL A 214 -24.94 -19.69 24.11
CA VAL A 214 -23.55 -19.36 24.41
C VAL A 214 -23.46 -18.94 25.86
N GLU A 215 -22.73 -19.71 26.67
CA GLU A 215 -22.48 -19.40 28.07
C GLU A 215 -21.05 -18.90 28.24
N ILE A 216 -20.89 -17.63 28.60
CA ILE A 216 -19.61 -16.99 28.92
C ILE A 216 -19.56 -16.81 30.43
N GLU A 217 -18.57 -17.40 31.09
CA GLU A 217 -18.50 -17.46 32.54
C GLU A 217 -17.10 -17.09 33.03
N VAL A 218 -17.06 -16.23 34.05
CA VAL A 218 -15.88 -15.99 34.90
C VAL A 218 -16.27 -16.37 36.32
N ARG A 219 -15.43 -17.17 36.98
CA ARG A 219 -15.64 -17.62 38.34
C ARG A 219 -14.39 -17.38 39.17
N ASP A 220 -14.59 -16.74 40.31
CA ASP A 220 -13.55 -16.55 41.34
C ASP A 220 -13.17 -17.91 41.94
N GLY A 221 -11.88 -18.15 42.12
CA GLY A 221 -11.35 -19.34 42.75
C GLY A 221 -11.52 -19.41 44.26
N LEU A 222 -12.20 -18.46 44.92
CA LEU A 222 -12.32 -18.28 46.39
C LEU A 222 -11.04 -17.78 47.06
N ASP A 223 -10.18 -17.09 46.32
CA ASP A 223 -8.97 -16.52 46.89
C ASP A 223 -9.30 -15.30 47.78
N GLY A 224 -10.42 -14.63 47.49
CA GLY A 224 -10.94 -13.45 48.17
C GLY A 224 -10.08 -12.19 47.96
N LEU A 225 -9.22 -12.15 46.94
CA LEU A 225 -8.19 -11.15 46.71
C LEU A 225 -7.91 -10.86 45.22
N MET A 226 -8.53 -9.78 44.70
CA MET A 226 -8.46 -9.32 43.29
C MET A 226 -9.29 -10.19 42.34
N ASP A 227 -9.69 -9.62 41.20
CA ASP A 227 -10.73 -10.19 40.33
C ASP A 227 -10.25 -10.32 38.89
N THR A 228 -10.76 -11.33 38.19
CA THR A 228 -10.61 -11.51 36.75
C THR A 228 -11.62 -10.70 35.95
N GLN A 229 -11.17 -10.21 34.80
CA GLN A 229 -12.01 -9.53 33.81
C GLN A 229 -11.78 -10.09 32.41
N VAL A 230 -12.88 -10.21 31.67
CA VAL A 230 -12.88 -10.60 30.26
C VAL A 230 -13.52 -9.49 29.45
N LEU A 231 -12.85 -9.09 28.38
CA LEU A 231 -13.42 -8.24 27.33
C LEU A 231 -13.94 -9.14 26.23
N ILE A 232 -15.20 -8.94 25.83
CA ILE A 232 -15.79 -9.59 24.66
C ILE A 232 -15.93 -8.56 23.56
N GLU A 233 -15.29 -8.82 22.43
CA GLU A 233 -15.32 -7.92 21.29
C GLU A 233 -16.39 -8.28 20.28
N LYS A 234 -16.55 -9.57 19.97
CA LYS A 234 -17.43 -9.94 18.86
C LYS A 234 -17.97 -11.34 19.06
N ILE A 235 -19.25 -11.49 18.73
CA ILE A 235 -19.90 -12.79 18.59
C ILE A 235 -20.51 -12.82 17.20
N HIS A 236 -20.12 -13.80 16.39
CA HIS A 236 -20.64 -13.92 15.02
C HIS A 236 -20.85 -15.36 14.60
N LEU A 237 -21.97 -15.60 13.93
CA LEU A 237 -22.35 -16.87 13.33
C LEU A 237 -22.06 -16.81 11.83
N SER A 238 -21.30 -17.77 11.34
CA SER A 238 -20.98 -17.94 9.92
C SER A 238 -21.52 -19.28 9.44
N ALA A 239 -21.64 -19.42 8.12
CA ALA A 239 -22.00 -20.70 7.53
C ALA A 239 -20.79 -21.63 7.54
N LEU A 240 -21.02 -22.95 7.68
CA LEU A 240 -19.95 -23.95 7.55
C LEU A 240 -19.18 -23.74 6.23
N ILE A 241 -19.92 -23.35 5.18
CA ILE A 241 -19.58 -22.70 3.89
C ILE A 241 -20.85 -21.91 3.48
N PRO A 242 -20.81 -20.69 2.88
CA PRO A 242 -22.03 -19.93 2.55
C PRO A 242 -23.08 -20.82 1.86
N ALA A 243 -24.25 -20.95 2.51
CA ALA A 243 -25.34 -21.76 1.99
C ALA A 243 -25.78 -21.24 0.62
N ALA A 244 -25.94 -22.18 -0.31
CA ALA A 244 -26.48 -21.94 -1.64
C ALA A 244 -27.80 -21.16 -1.57
N LEU A 245 -27.88 -20.07 -2.34
CA LEU A 245 -29.14 -19.51 -2.80
C LEU A 245 -29.85 -20.58 -3.65
N ALA A 246 -30.69 -21.37 -3.01
CA ALA A 246 -31.63 -22.23 -3.69
C ALA A 246 -32.67 -21.37 -4.43
N GLU A 247 -32.56 -21.42 -5.75
CA GLU A 247 -33.64 -21.35 -6.73
C GLU A 247 -34.50 -20.08 -6.87
N SER A 248 -34.16 -19.35 -7.94
CA SER A 248 -35.09 -18.77 -8.93
C SER A 248 -36.02 -17.62 -8.52
N GLY A 249 -35.89 -16.51 -9.25
CA GLY A 249 -37.01 -15.61 -9.50
C GLY A 249 -36.74 -14.15 -9.19
N GLN A 250 -36.24 -13.44 -10.20
CA GLN A 250 -36.31 -11.99 -10.39
C GLN A 250 -35.58 -11.06 -9.40
N VAL A 251 -34.97 -10.05 -10.03
CA VAL A 251 -34.38 -8.83 -9.49
C VAL A 251 -35.10 -8.33 -8.22
N GLY A 252 -34.38 -8.39 -7.10
CA GLY A 252 -34.74 -7.75 -5.84
C GLY A 252 -33.46 -7.34 -5.11
N ARG A 253 -33.28 -6.03 -4.92
CA ARG A 253 -32.18 -5.39 -4.20
C ARG A 253 -32.15 -5.82 -2.72
N GLY A 254 -30.95 -6.09 -2.19
CA GLY A 254 -30.62 -5.94 -0.78
C GLY A 254 -29.98 -7.15 -0.10
N SER A 255 -28.64 -7.26 -0.18
CA SER A 255 -27.74 -7.61 0.93
C SER A 255 -26.31 -7.77 0.38
N ASN A 256 -25.45 -6.82 0.72
CA ASN A 256 -24.00 -6.88 0.54
C ASN A 256 -23.45 -8.06 1.36
N ASP A 257 -22.55 -8.88 0.79
CA ASP A 257 -21.44 -9.57 1.50
C ASP A 257 -20.90 -10.80 0.73
N CYS A 258 -20.36 -10.63 -0.50
CA CYS A 258 -19.42 -11.58 -1.15
C CYS A 258 -18.57 -10.86 -2.22
N VAL A 259 -17.26 -11.14 -2.28
CA VAL A 259 -16.22 -10.39 -3.01
C VAL A 259 -15.80 -11.15 -4.29
N SER A 260 -16.04 -10.62 -5.49
CA SER A 260 -15.50 -11.10 -6.78
C SER A 260 -14.00 -10.76 -6.97
N PHE A 261 -13.33 -11.24 -8.04
CA PHE A 261 -11.97 -10.82 -8.45
C PHE A 261 -11.78 -9.30 -8.40
N ALA A 262 -12.77 -8.56 -8.91
CA ALA A 262 -12.82 -7.11 -8.81
C ALA A 262 -12.77 -6.68 -7.34
N ASN A 263 -13.62 -7.25 -6.49
CA ASN A 263 -13.76 -6.83 -5.10
C ASN A 263 -12.50 -7.08 -4.23
N TYR A 264 -11.61 -8.05 -4.54
CA TYR A 264 -10.37 -8.28 -3.77
C TYR A 264 -9.39 -7.13 -3.97
N CYS A 265 -9.02 -6.84 -5.22
CA CYS A 265 -8.15 -5.72 -5.52
C CYS A 265 -8.84 -4.38 -5.24
N ASN A 266 -10.15 -4.23 -5.41
CA ASN A 266 -10.88 -3.02 -5.02
C ASN A 266 -10.86 -2.78 -3.50
N ALA A 267 -10.90 -3.83 -2.69
CA ALA A 267 -10.84 -3.68 -1.25
C ALA A 267 -9.43 -3.30 -0.77
N LEU A 268 -8.38 -3.73 -1.48
CA LEU A 268 -7.00 -3.25 -1.25
C LEU A 268 -6.78 -1.83 -1.80
N PHE A 269 -7.44 -1.49 -2.92
CA PHE A 269 -7.28 -0.25 -3.68
C PHE A 269 -8.64 0.39 -3.96
N PRO A 270 -9.30 0.98 -2.94
CA PRO A 270 -10.63 1.58 -3.09
C PRO A 270 -10.60 2.82 -3.98
N GLN A 271 -11.73 3.16 -4.60
CA GLN A 271 -11.77 4.25 -5.58
C GLN A 271 -11.54 5.64 -4.99
N PRO A 272 -10.92 6.56 -5.77
CA PRO A 272 -10.80 7.97 -5.43
C PRO A 272 -12.16 8.57 -5.00
N GLY A 273 -12.25 9.15 -3.81
CA GLY A 273 -13.45 9.85 -3.33
C GLY A 273 -14.51 9.00 -2.61
N THR A 274 -14.36 7.67 -2.53
CA THR A 274 -15.25 6.81 -1.73
C THR A 274 -14.90 6.76 -0.23
N PHE A 275 -13.93 7.55 0.21
CA PHE A 275 -13.49 7.64 1.60
C PHE A 275 -14.49 8.41 2.47
N THR A 276 -15.37 7.69 3.17
CA THR A 276 -16.22 8.27 4.24
C THR A 276 -16.11 7.55 5.58
N GLY A 277 -15.06 6.74 5.81
CA GLY A 277 -14.96 5.90 7.01
C GLY A 277 -13.57 5.81 7.61
N THR A 278 -13.52 5.80 8.94
CA THR A 278 -12.36 5.60 9.83
C THR A 278 -11.78 4.18 9.77
N GLY A 279 -11.70 3.58 8.59
CA GLY A 279 -11.24 2.20 8.41
C GLY A 279 -9.84 1.99 9.01
N ASN A 280 -9.58 0.78 9.50
CA ASN A 280 -8.37 0.38 10.20
C ASN A 280 -7.34 -0.25 9.22
N PRO A 281 -6.04 0.12 9.24
CA PRO A 281 -4.95 -0.37 8.36
C PRO A 281 -4.70 -1.87 8.27
N GLN A 282 -5.48 -2.67 8.98
CA GLN A 282 -5.20 -4.07 9.29
C GLN A 282 -6.29 -5.03 8.81
N ASP A 283 -7.35 -4.53 8.17
CA ASP A 283 -8.43 -5.38 7.63
C ASP A 283 -8.11 -5.77 6.18
N PRO A 284 -7.65 -7.01 5.90
CA PRO A 284 -7.68 -7.53 4.55
C PRO A 284 -9.13 -7.70 4.07
N PRO A 285 -9.40 -7.63 2.76
CA PRO A 285 -10.67 -8.07 2.19
C PRO A 285 -11.03 -9.47 2.68
N ARG A 286 -12.28 -9.66 3.13
CA ARG A 286 -12.80 -11.00 3.42
C ARG A 286 -12.95 -11.77 2.10
N LEU A 287 -12.09 -12.78 1.89
CA LEU A 287 -12.16 -13.69 0.76
C LEU A 287 -13.28 -14.73 0.95
N CYS A 288 -14.12 -14.91 -0.08
CA CYS A 288 -14.95 -16.10 -0.28
C CYS A 288 -14.74 -16.60 -1.72
N GLU A 289 -14.70 -17.92 -1.87
CA GLU A 289 -14.14 -18.71 -2.98
C GLU A 289 -14.91 -18.61 -4.32
N PHE A 290 -14.18 -18.60 -5.46
CA PHE A 290 -14.74 -18.84 -6.79
C PHE A 290 -13.80 -19.72 -7.64
N GLY A 291 -14.25 -20.90 -8.06
CA GLY A 291 -13.50 -21.73 -9.01
C GLY A 291 -13.53 -21.19 -10.44
N VAL A 292 -12.43 -21.37 -11.18
CA VAL A 292 -12.41 -21.35 -12.65
C VAL A 292 -11.71 -22.62 -13.14
N GLU A 293 -12.44 -23.50 -13.83
CA GLU A 293 -11.81 -24.45 -14.75
C GLU A 293 -11.56 -23.75 -16.09
N GLY A 294 -10.30 -23.75 -16.51
CA GLY A 294 -9.91 -23.35 -17.86
C GLY A 294 -10.17 -24.46 -18.89
N ARG A 295 -11.00 -24.11 -19.88
CA ARG A 295 -11.08 -24.60 -21.28
C ARG A 295 -11.82 -25.91 -21.60
N ALA A 296 -12.88 -25.68 -22.39
CA ALA A 296 -13.51 -26.49 -23.42
C ALA A 296 -14.39 -27.69 -22.98
N ASN A 297 -15.67 -27.58 -23.41
CA ASN A 297 -16.79 -28.51 -23.31
C ASN A 297 -17.65 -28.39 -22.04
N LEU A 298 -18.91 -27.97 -22.24
CA LEU A 298 -20.01 -28.00 -21.27
C LEU A 298 -20.10 -29.39 -20.59
N PRO A 299 -19.89 -29.51 -19.27
CA PRO A 299 -20.21 -30.72 -18.53
C PRO A 299 -21.60 -30.64 -17.89
N ASP A 300 -22.23 -31.81 -17.84
CA ASP A 300 -23.59 -32.14 -17.41
C ASP A 300 -23.96 -31.65 -16.00
N LEU A 301 -25.03 -30.85 -15.91
CA LEU A 301 -25.55 -30.17 -14.71
C LEU A 301 -26.29 -31.09 -13.71
N ASN A 302 -26.02 -32.41 -13.71
CA ASN A 302 -26.76 -33.39 -12.90
C ASN A 302 -25.88 -34.24 -11.95
N GLN A 303 -24.68 -33.79 -11.59
CA GLN A 303 -23.87 -34.46 -10.55
C GLN A 303 -23.56 -33.53 -9.37
N PRO A 304 -23.58 -34.04 -8.12
CA PRO A 304 -23.28 -33.25 -6.92
C PRO A 304 -21.79 -32.88 -6.94
N SER A 305 -21.50 -31.61 -7.23
CA SER A 305 -20.15 -31.08 -7.35
C SER A 305 -19.45 -30.99 -6.00
N GLU A 306 -18.27 -31.62 -5.91
CA GLU A 306 -17.29 -31.50 -4.84
C GLU A 306 -16.93 -30.03 -4.56
N PHE A 307 -16.81 -29.65 -3.28
CA PHE A 307 -16.27 -28.37 -2.83
C PHE A 307 -14.82 -28.21 -3.32
N ARG A 308 -14.52 -27.17 -4.10
CA ARG A 308 -13.16 -26.82 -4.51
C ARG A 308 -12.97 -25.29 -4.41
N GLY A 309 -12.34 -24.84 -3.33
CA GLY A 309 -11.85 -23.47 -3.18
C GLY A 309 -10.70 -23.14 -4.15
N VAL A 310 -10.38 -21.84 -4.31
CA VAL A 310 -9.20 -21.42 -5.09
C VAL A 310 -7.95 -21.71 -4.29
N LEU A 311 -7.13 -22.64 -4.79
CA LEU A 311 -5.84 -22.95 -4.19
C LEU A 311 -4.80 -21.93 -4.65
N PHE A 312 -4.55 -20.89 -3.86
CA PHE A 312 -3.39 -20.03 -4.09
C PHE A 312 -2.11 -20.83 -3.88
N GLN A 313 -1.21 -20.76 -4.86
CA GLN A 313 0.03 -21.53 -4.84
C GLN A 313 1.18 -20.70 -4.26
N SER A 314 1.03 -19.39 -4.15
CA SER A 314 2.08 -18.53 -3.61
C SER A 314 1.55 -17.31 -2.85
N ILE A 315 2.41 -16.78 -1.99
CA ILE A 315 2.16 -15.59 -1.15
C ILE A 315 3.31 -14.60 -1.28
N VAL A 316 2.99 -13.30 -1.33
CA VAL A 316 3.98 -12.22 -1.36
C VAL A 316 4.63 -12.05 0.01
N ALA A 317 5.95 -11.94 0.04
CA ALA A 317 6.72 -11.65 1.25
C ALA A 317 6.67 -10.14 1.60
N ASP A 318 5.51 -9.68 2.08
CA ASP A 318 5.26 -8.30 2.50
C ASP A 318 4.99 -8.13 4.00
N GLY A 319 5.12 -9.22 4.76
CA GLY A 319 4.93 -9.23 6.21
C GLY A 319 3.49 -9.05 6.70
N VAL A 320 2.57 -8.58 5.87
CA VAL A 320 1.20 -8.23 6.26
C VAL A 320 0.15 -9.12 5.61
N THR A 321 0.46 -9.79 4.50
CA THR A 321 -0.46 -10.71 3.82
C THR A 321 -0.78 -11.88 4.73
N ARG A 322 -2.08 -12.21 4.79
CA ARG A 322 -2.62 -13.32 5.57
C ARG A 322 -3.35 -14.25 4.63
N SER A 323 -3.16 -15.55 4.84
CA SER A 323 -3.92 -16.60 4.15
C SER A 323 -4.47 -17.60 5.16
N TRP A 324 -5.56 -18.28 4.81
CA TRP A 324 -6.16 -19.32 5.65
C TRP A 324 -5.97 -20.67 4.97
N PHE A 325 -5.50 -21.66 5.74
CA PHE A 325 -5.44 -23.04 5.28
C PHE A 325 -6.58 -23.83 5.91
N ALA A 326 -7.32 -24.56 5.08
CA ALA A 326 -8.46 -25.38 5.48
C ALA A 326 -8.35 -26.81 4.90
N PRO A 327 -7.31 -27.59 5.27
CA PRO A 327 -7.16 -28.97 4.78
C PRO A 327 -8.31 -29.85 5.31
N THR A 328 -8.61 -30.92 4.57
CA THR A 328 -9.71 -31.82 4.90
C THR A 328 -9.25 -33.24 5.19
N SER A 329 -9.96 -33.93 6.09
CA SER A 329 -9.87 -35.36 6.38
C SER A 329 -11.18 -36.06 6.00
N SER A 330 -11.08 -37.28 5.49
CA SER A 330 -12.22 -38.17 5.21
C SER A 330 -12.56 -39.10 6.38
N GLN A 331 -11.87 -38.95 7.51
CA GLN A 331 -12.09 -39.71 8.75
C GLN A 331 -12.39 -38.75 9.92
N PRO A 332 -13.19 -39.18 10.92
CA PRO A 332 -13.41 -38.42 12.13
C PRO A 332 -12.10 -38.21 12.90
N ARG A 333 -11.84 -36.96 13.27
CA ARG A 333 -10.62 -36.50 13.96
C ARG A 333 -11.01 -35.39 14.92
N ASP A 334 -10.31 -35.29 16.05
CA ASP A 334 -10.60 -34.28 17.09
C ASP A 334 -9.77 -33.01 16.87
N GLU A 335 -8.53 -33.18 16.41
CA GLU A 335 -7.54 -32.12 16.29
C GLU A 335 -6.73 -32.24 15.01
N MET A 336 -6.19 -31.11 14.55
CA MET A 336 -5.26 -31.01 13.45
C MET A 336 -4.07 -30.18 13.88
N GLU A 337 -2.89 -30.77 13.82
CA GLU A 337 -1.63 -30.04 13.91
C GLU A 337 -1.19 -29.63 12.51
N ILE A 338 -0.83 -28.37 12.33
CA ILE A 338 -0.09 -27.90 11.17
C ILE A 338 1.31 -27.47 11.59
N SER A 339 2.32 -27.85 10.81
CA SER A 339 3.71 -27.46 11.05
C SER A 339 4.36 -26.96 9.76
N LEU A 340 5.19 -25.93 9.90
CA LEU A 340 6.13 -25.50 8.88
C LEU A 340 7.37 -26.39 8.96
N ILE A 341 7.78 -27.01 7.85
CA ILE A 341 8.90 -27.95 7.82
C ILE A 341 10.16 -27.23 7.35
N ASP A 342 11.26 -27.41 8.08
CA ASP A 342 12.57 -26.79 7.84
C ASP A 342 12.51 -25.25 7.72
N ALA A 343 11.55 -24.65 8.43
CA ALA A 343 11.26 -23.22 8.39
C ALA A 343 11.89 -22.48 9.56
N GLU A 344 12.33 -21.25 9.31
CA GLU A 344 12.80 -20.32 10.34
C GLU A 344 11.71 -19.29 10.63
N VAL A 345 11.03 -19.41 11.75
CA VAL A 345 9.97 -18.46 12.14
C VAL A 345 10.58 -17.32 12.97
N PRO A 346 10.33 -16.03 12.63
CA PRO A 346 9.34 -15.53 11.66
C PRO A 346 9.86 -15.23 10.23
N ALA A 347 11.11 -15.58 9.91
CA ALA A 347 11.74 -15.27 8.62
C ALA A 347 11.06 -15.95 7.40
N ASP A 348 10.39 -17.08 7.62
CA ASP A 348 9.59 -17.83 6.64
C ASP A 348 8.09 -17.58 6.77
N GLY A 349 7.70 -16.61 7.59
CA GLY A 349 6.32 -16.39 7.99
C GLY A 349 6.01 -17.10 9.30
N GLY A 350 4.74 -17.39 9.54
CA GLY A 350 4.35 -18.11 10.73
C GLY A 350 2.88 -18.49 10.74
N LEU A 351 2.57 -19.54 11.50
CA LEU A 351 1.23 -20.03 11.72
C LEU A 351 0.61 -19.38 12.96
N GLY A 352 -0.70 -19.21 12.94
CA GLY A 352 -1.48 -18.79 14.09
C GLY A 352 -2.89 -19.35 14.03
N GLU A 353 -3.52 -19.53 15.18
CA GLU A 353 -4.97 -19.73 15.23
C GLU A 353 -5.69 -18.56 14.55
N ILE A 354 -6.89 -18.79 14.03
CA ILE A 354 -7.69 -17.72 13.42
C ILE A 354 -7.88 -16.58 14.41
N GLY A 355 -7.45 -15.37 14.03
CA GLY A 355 -7.53 -14.18 14.87
C GLY A 355 -6.42 -14.03 15.91
N SER A 356 -5.49 -14.99 16.01
CA SER A 356 -4.22 -14.80 16.71
C SER A 356 -3.28 -13.91 15.88
N PHE A 357 -2.33 -13.26 16.55
CA PHE A 357 -1.19 -12.54 15.94
C PHE A 357 0.13 -13.29 16.13
N ASP A 358 0.06 -14.47 16.72
CA ASP A 358 1.22 -15.33 16.92
C ASP A 358 1.78 -15.79 15.57
N ARG A 359 3.11 -15.89 15.51
CA ARG A 359 3.83 -16.50 14.38
C ARG A 359 4.57 -17.68 14.93
N LEU A 360 3.99 -18.86 14.76
CA LEU A 360 4.47 -20.12 15.32
C LEU A 360 4.91 -21.05 14.20
N GLU A 361 5.85 -21.94 14.52
CA GLU A 361 6.30 -23.00 13.60
C GLU A 361 5.27 -24.13 13.51
N SER A 362 4.55 -24.42 14.60
CA SER A 362 3.47 -25.40 14.64
C SER A 362 2.28 -24.88 15.45
N VAL A 363 1.07 -25.22 15.03
CA VAL A 363 -0.20 -24.89 15.70
C VAL A 363 -1.12 -26.10 15.66
N THR A 364 -1.73 -26.43 16.79
CA THR A 364 -2.80 -27.43 16.87
C THR A 364 -4.15 -26.72 16.98
N VAL A 365 -5.08 -27.06 16.09
CA VAL A 365 -6.43 -26.48 16.06
C VAL A 365 -7.48 -27.58 16.14
N PRO A 366 -8.66 -27.29 16.71
CA PRO A 366 -9.77 -28.23 16.73
C PRO A 366 -10.25 -28.51 15.29
N VAL A 367 -10.72 -29.75 15.07
CA VAL A 367 -11.28 -30.18 13.79
C VAL A 367 -12.80 -30.10 13.84
N VAL A 368 -13.38 -29.52 12.79
CA VAL A 368 -14.83 -29.37 12.63
C VAL A 368 -15.32 -30.33 11.56
N GLN A 369 -16.45 -30.99 11.82
CA GLN A 369 -17.12 -31.82 10.83
C GLN A 369 -17.86 -30.91 9.83
N LEU A 370 -17.47 -30.98 8.55
CA LEU A 370 -18.12 -30.27 7.45
C LEU A 370 -19.41 -30.97 7.00
N ASN A 371 -19.37 -32.29 6.87
CA ASN A 371 -20.50 -33.14 6.51
C ASN A 371 -20.28 -34.57 7.02
N GLN A 372 -21.16 -35.51 6.70
CA GLN A 372 -21.09 -36.90 7.19
C GLN A 372 -19.72 -37.59 6.96
N ASN A 373 -18.97 -37.19 5.94
CA ASN A 373 -17.72 -37.83 5.52
C ASN A 373 -16.53 -36.87 5.42
N THR A 374 -16.65 -35.63 5.88
CA THR A 374 -15.59 -34.62 5.73
C THR A 374 -15.42 -33.84 7.01
N TRP A 375 -14.17 -33.74 7.44
CA TRP A 375 -13.72 -32.97 8.60
C TRP A 375 -12.61 -32.02 8.16
N PHE A 376 -12.45 -30.88 8.79
CA PHE A 376 -11.40 -29.92 8.44
C PHE A 376 -10.90 -29.15 9.67
N GLY A 377 -9.64 -28.75 9.63
CA GLY A 377 -9.09 -27.77 10.57
C GLY A 377 -8.87 -26.44 9.86
N GLN A 378 -8.88 -25.33 10.59
CA GLN A 378 -8.58 -24.00 10.05
C GLN A 378 -7.42 -23.36 10.78
N VAL A 379 -6.47 -22.81 10.01
CA VAL A 379 -5.32 -22.09 10.55
C VAL A 379 -4.99 -20.90 9.68
N GLN A 380 -4.46 -19.85 10.29
CA GLN A 380 -3.98 -18.66 9.60
C GLN A 380 -2.47 -18.78 9.37
N PHE A 381 -2.02 -18.32 8.22
CA PHE A 381 -0.61 -18.12 7.90
C PHE A 381 -0.32 -16.64 7.65
N PHE A 382 0.76 -16.17 8.24
CA PHE A 382 1.31 -14.83 8.06
C PHE A 382 2.48 -14.88 7.10
N ALA A 383 2.43 -14.07 6.05
CA ALA A 383 3.54 -13.91 5.13
C ALA A 383 4.82 -13.45 5.84
N PRO A 384 6.01 -13.91 5.40
CA PRO A 384 7.27 -13.35 5.86
C PRO A 384 7.40 -11.87 5.48
N GLU A 385 8.11 -11.11 6.31
CA GLU A 385 8.45 -9.70 6.03
C GLU A 385 9.45 -9.56 4.88
N ASN A 386 10.33 -10.54 4.71
CA ASN A 386 11.40 -10.50 3.72
C ASN A 386 11.34 -11.72 2.83
N TYR A 387 11.54 -11.51 1.54
CA TYR A 387 11.78 -12.61 0.63
C TYR A 387 13.11 -13.31 0.95
N PHE A 388 14.18 -12.52 1.16
CA PHE A 388 15.51 -13.02 1.52
C PHE A 388 15.57 -13.37 3.02
N ARG A 389 16.24 -14.47 3.38
CA ARG A 389 16.62 -14.79 4.77
C ARG A 389 18.06 -15.30 4.86
N GLU A 390 18.70 -15.13 6.02
CA GLU A 390 20.05 -15.63 6.25
C GLU A 390 20.11 -17.17 6.14
N GLY A 391 21.18 -17.71 5.57
CA GLY A 391 21.42 -19.16 5.52
C GLY A 391 20.85 -19.92 4.32
N LEU A 392 20.05 -19.29 3.45
CA LEU A 392 19.64 -19.89 2.16
C LEU A 392 20.81 -19.92 1.16
N ASP A 393 20.88 -20.96 0.32
CA ASP A 393 21.89 -21.08 -0.74
C ASP A 393 21.59 -20.06 -1.86
N PRO A 394 22.48 -19.07 -2.10
CA PRO A 394 22.33 -18.05 -3.14
C PRO A 394 21.99 -18.60 -4.54
N THR A 395 22.46 -19.82 -4.84
CA THR A 395 22.44 -20.39 -6.19
C THR A 395 21.23 -21.28 -6.49
N ASN A 396 20.59 -21.85 -5.46
CA ASN A 396 19.51 -22.84 -5.64
C ASN A 396 18.13 -22.35 -5.15
N GLU A 397 18.07 -21.35 -4.27
CA GLU A 397 16.82 -20.94 -3.58
C GLU A 397 16.38 -19.50 -3.90
N TYR A 398 17.17 -18.75 -4.68
CA TYR A 398 16.86 -17.37 -5.13
C TYR A 398 16.32 -17.31 -6.55
N GLY A 399 15.39 -18.22 -6.85
CA GLY A 399 14.56 -18.19 -8.05
C GLY A 399 13.43 -17.15 -7.97
N PRO A 400 12.42 -17.25 -8.86
CA PRO A 400 11.23 -16.39 -8.81
C PRO A 400 10.34 -16.65 -7.58
N SER A 401 10.51 -17.80 -6.91
CA SER A 401 9.83 -18.15 -5.67
C SER A 401 10.71 -19.09 -4.82
N ARG A 402 10.57 -19.05 -3.50
CA ARG A 402 11.10 -20.06 -2.57
C ARG A 402 9.97 -20.92 -2.00
N GLN A 403 10.20 -22.21 -1.81
CA GLN A 403 9.15 -23.15 -1.40
C GLN A 403 9.15 -23.34 0.11
N LEU A 404 8.00 -23.13 0.75
CA LEU A 404 7.74 -23.44 2.14
C LEU A 404 6.96 -24.76 2.23
N GLN A 405 7.52 -25.75 2.91
CA GLN A 405 6.88 -27.03 3.11
C GLN A 405 5.94 -26.99 4.33
N LEU A 406 4.72 -27.48 4.13
CA LEU A 406 3.67 -27.55 5.14
C LEU A 406 3.37 -29.02 5.43
N GLN A 407 3.18 -29.37 6.69
CA GLN A 407 2.69 -30.68 7.11
C GLN A 407 1.40 -30.51 7.91
N PHE A 408 0.35 -31.21 7.49
CA PHE A 408 -0.94 -31.26 8.20
C PHE A 408 -1.13 -32.67 8.75
N CYS A 409 -1.26 -32.78 10.06
CA CYS A 409 -1.46 -34.04 10.77
C CYS A 409 -2.78 -34.03 11.53
N PHE A 410 -3.73 -34.82 11.05
CA PHE A 410 -5.00 -35.05 11.74
C PHE A 410 -4.87 -36.18 12.76
N GLN A 411 -5.40 -35.99 13.96
CA GLN A 411 -5.31 -36.94 15.07
C GLN A 411 -6.56 -36.93 15.96
N ASN A 412 -6.72 -37.97 16.78
CA ASN A 412 -7.66 -37.96 17.90
C ASN A 412 -7.03 -37.26 19.11
N ALA A 413 -7.86 -36.80 20.06
CA ALA A 413 -7.42 -36.11 21.26
C ALA A 413 -6.40 -36.96 22.03
N GLY A 414 -5.25 -36.37 22.34
CA GLY A 414 -4.12 -37.06 22.97
C GLY A 414 -3.15 -37.79 22.01
N GLY A 415 -3.30 -37.61 20.69
CA GLY A 415 -2.30 -37.99 19.68
C GLY A 415 -2.32 -39.45 19.22
N ALA A 416 -3.31 -40.25 19.64
CA ALA A 416 -3.47 -41.62 19.15
C ALA A 416 -4.10 -41.63 17.74
N ASP A 417 -3.51 -42.39 16.80
CA ASP A 417 -3.95 -42.52 15.39
C ASP A 417 -3.80 -41.22 14.57
N ARG A 418 -2.55 -40.88 14.24
CA ARG A 418 -2.15 -39.66 13.51
C ARG A 418 -1.98 -39.94 12.02
N THR A 419 -2.64 -39.15 11.16
CA THR A 419 -2.53 -39.21 9.69
C THR A 419 -2.01 -37.88 9.16
N CYS A 420 -0.88 -37.90 8.47
CA CYS A 420 -0.24 -36.68 7.96
C CYS A 420 -0.27 -36.57 6.44
N SER A 421 -0.35 -35.34 5.93
CA SER A 421 -0.23 -34.98 4.53
C SER A 421 0.68 -33.75 4.38
N GLY A 422 1.36 -33.64 3.24
CA GLY A 422 2.24 -32.50 2.95
C GLY A 422 1.67 -31.60 1.85
N ALA A 423 1.98 -30.31 1.91
CA ALA A 423 1.78 -29.36 0.81
C ALA A 423 2.98 -28.40 0.71
N SER A 424 3.06 -27.67 -0.40
CA SER A 424 4.07 -26.64 -0.63
C SER A 424 3.39 -25.31 -0.90
N LEU A 425 3.90 -24.24 -0.32
CA LEU A 425 3.50 -22.86 -0.57
C LEU A 425 4.69 -22.10 -1.14
N GLY A 426 4.54 -21.49 -2.30
CA GLY A 426 5.55 -20.56 -2.82
C GLY A 426 5.53 -19.25 -2.04
N ILE A 427 6.70 -18.73 -1.70
CA ILE A 427 6.87 -17.36 -1.24
C ILE A 427 7.52 -16.61 -2.40
N VAL A 428 6.98 -15.44 -2.76
CA VAL A 428 7.49 -14.59 -3.85
C VAL A 428 7.87 -13.21 -3.32
N ARG A 429 8.72 -12.49 -4.05
CA ARG A 429 9.05 -11.10 -3.73
C ARG A 429 7.81 -10.20 -3.91
N PRO A 430 7.69 -9.10 -3.15
CA PRO A 430 6.85 -7.99 -3.56
C PRO A 430 7.23 -7.55 -4.98
N ASP A 431 6.21 -7.29 -5.80
CA ASP A 431 6.42 -6.68 -7.11
C ASP A 431 6.97 -5.26 -6.93
N LEU A 432 7.74 -4.77 -7.92
CA LEU A 432 8.31 -3.43 -7.90
C LEU A 432 7.52 -2.48 -8.79
N VAL A 433 6.96 -1.42 -8.22
CA VAL A 433 6.39 -0.29 -8.98
C VAL A 433 7.48 0.73 -9.27
N LEU A 434 7.67 1.11 -10.53
CA LEU A 434 8.53 2.20 -10.95
C LEU A 434 7.67 3.41 -11.35
N MET A 435 7.89 4.56 -10.71
CA MET A 435 7.13 5.79 -11.00
C MET A 435 8.06 6.94 -11.39
N HIS A 436 7.82 7.51 -12.58
CA HIS A 436 8.65 8.60 -13.12
C HIS A 436 8.39 9.96 -12.44
N GLY A 437 9.16 10.97 -12.83
CA GLY A 437 9.12 12.33 -12.29
C GLY A 437 8.34 13.36 -13.12
N LEU A 438 8.47 14.63 -12.68
CA LEU A 438 8.02 15.82 -13.39
C LEU A 438 8.59 15.84 -14.82
N TRP A 439 7.74 16.18 -15.79
CA TRP A 439 8.10 16.32 -17.21
C TRP A 439 8.71 15.07 -17.87
N SER A 440 8.39 13.90 -17.33
CA SER A 440 8.84 12.60 -17.82
C SER A 440 7.63 11.67 -18.01
N ASP A 441 7.88 10.46 -18.48
CA ASP A 441 6.89 9.41 -18.71
C ASP A 441 7.52 8.03 -18.38
N SER A 442 6.81 6.94 -18.68
CA SER A 442 7.27 5.57 -18.49
C SER A 442 8.58 5.24 -19.23
N ASN A 443 8.90 5.87 -20.36
CA ASN A 443 10.09 5.57 -21.16
C ASN A 443 11.39 5.96 -20.49
N THR A 444 11.33 6.77 -19.44
CA THR A 444 12.53 7.17 -18.70
C THR A 444 13.27 5.99 -18.08
N TRP A 445 12.57 4.89 -17.82
CA TRP A 445 13.13 3.67 -17.22
C TRP A 445 13.79 2.80 -18.28
N THR A 446 15.01 3.16 -18.67
CA THR A 446 15.72 2.52 -19.79
C THR A 446 16.59 1.32 -19.39
N LEU A 447 16.73 1.03 -18.10
CA LEU A 447 17.49 -0.12 -17.61
C LEU A 447 16.58 -1.29 -17.24
N GLY A 448 17.04 -2.49 -17.61
CA GLY A 448 16.31 -3.75 -17.53
C GLY A 448 16.10 -4.29 -16.12
N LEU A 449 15.54 -3.49 -15.21
CA LEU A 449 14.77 -4.04 -14.09
C LEU A 449 13.47 -4.67 -14.60
N GLN A 450 12.95 -4.13 -15.71
CA GLN A 450 11.86 -4.73 -16.47
C GLN A 450 12.37 -5.95 -17.24
N GLY A 451 11.61 -7.06 -17.20
CA GLY A 451 11.95 -8.28 -17.93
C GLY A 451 13.02 -9.16 -17.28
N LEU A 452 13.44 -8.88 -16.05
CA LEU A 452 14.23 -9.84 -15.27
C LEU A 452 13.32 -10.97 -14.80
N ASP A 453 13.62 -12.21 -15.17
CA ASP A 453 12.87 -13.41 -14.72
C ASP A 453 12.70 -13.52 -13.20
N ARG A 454 13.53 -12.79 -12.43
CA ARG A 454 13.58 -12.82 -10.95
C ARG A 454 13.00 -11.57 -10.27
N LEU A 455 12.57 -10.56 -11.03
CA LEU A 455 11.94 -9.33 -10.52
C LEU A 455 10.79 -8.92 -11.43
N ASN A 456 9.58 -8.96 -10.90
CA ASN A 456 8.41 -8.44 -11.61
C ASN A 456 8.29 -6.93 -11.34
N ALA A 457 8.65 -6.11 -12.33
CA ALA A 457 8.57 -4.67 -12.26
C ALA A 457 7.46 -4.14 -13.17
N VAL A 458 6.60 -3.26 -12.64
CA VAL A 458 5.54 -2.57 -13.40
C VAL A 458 5.84 -1.08 -13.37
N VAL A 459 5.68 -0.41 -14.51
CA VAL A 459 5.91 1.03 -14.65
C VAL A 459 4.58 1.75 -14.65
N GLY A 460 4.43 2.71 -13.74
CA GLY A 460 3.32 3.67 -13.78
C GLY A 460 3.62 4.82 -14.73
N ASP A 461 2.62 5.24 -15.49
CA ASP A 461 2.69 6.40 -16.38
C ASP A 461 1.59 7.42 -16.04
N TYR A 462 2.02 8.64 -15.71
CA TYR A 462 1.19 9.83 -15.54
C TYR A 462 1.72 11.00 -16.38
N GLY A 463 2.46 10.71 -17.47
CA GLY A 463 2.98 11.69 -18.44
C GLY A 463 2.01 12.82 -18.81
N PRO A 464 0.74 12.54 -19.14
CA PRO A 464 -0.23 13.58 -19.50
C PRO A 464 -0.50 14.63 -18.42
N THR A 465 -0.35 14.25 -17.14
CA THR A 465 -0.56 15.11 -15.97
C THR A 465 0.73 15.35 -15.20
N ASN A 466 1.91 14.99 -15.75
CA ASN A 466 3.19 15.01 -15.03
C ASN A 466 3.65 16.40 -14.55
N ALA A 467 3.05 17.47 -15.08
CA ALA A 467 3.30 18.86 -14.69
C ALA A 467 2.15 19.46 -13.85
N SER A 468 1.09 18.70 -13.63
CA SER A 468 -0.02 19.06 -12.75
C SER A 468 0.34 18.90 -11.28
N SER A 469 -0.40 19.59 -10.41
CA SER A 469 -0.21 19.55 -8.95
C SER A 469 -0.20 18.12 -8.37
N PHE A 470 0.37 17.96 -7.17
CA PHE A 470 0.27 16.73 -6.38
C PHE A 470 -1.19 16.35 -6.14
N THR A 471 -2.07 17.36 -6.02
CA THR A 471 -3.51 17.10 -5.89
C THR A 471 -4.01 16.36 -7.11
N GLU A 472 -3.74 16.80 -8.33
CA GLU A 472 -4.17 16.09 -9.54
C GLU A 472 -3.63 14.65 -9.59
N ASN A 473 -2.33 14.47 -9.29
CA ASN A 473 -1.63 13.20 -9.45
C ASN A 473 -1.68 12.26 -8.23
N ARG A 474 -2.46 12.60 -7.19
CA ARG A 474 -2.38 11.94 -5.88
C ARG A 474 -2.70 10.44 -5.86
N PHE A 475 -3.45 9.95 -6.85
CA PHE A 475 -3.83 8.54 -6.97
C PHE A 475 -3.11 7.82 -8.12
N GLU A 476 -2.19 8.49 -8.84
CA GLU A 476 -1.39 7.85 -9.89
C GLU A 476 -0.58 6.64 -9.36
N PRO A 477 0.00 6.66 -8.14
CA PRO A 477 0.64 5.47 -7.56
C PRO A 477 -0.26 4.25 -7.44
N GLN A 478 -1.58 4.44 -7.23
CA GLN A 478 -2.54 3.36 -7.01
C GLN A 478 -2.70 2.46 -8.23
N LYS A 479 -2.64 3.04 -9.43
CA LYS A 479 -2.96 2.39 -10.70
C LYS A 479 -2.04 1.19 -10.99
N PRO A 480 -0.71 1.33 -11.05
CA PRO A 480 0.17 0.19 -11.29
C PRO A 480 0.15 -0.84 -10.15
N MET A 481 -0.14 -0.44 -8.90
CA MET A 481 -0.30 -1.39 -7.80
C MET A 481 -1.58 -2.23 -7.93
N PHE A 482 -2.67 -1.63 -8.42
CA PHE A 482 -3.90 -2.36 -8.75
C PHE A 482 -3.66 -3.36 -9.87
N ASP A 483 -2.97 -2.96 -10.93
CA ASP A 483 -2.60 -3.83 -12.05
C ASP A 483 -1.73 -5.01 -11.58
N GLN A 484 -0.80 -4.78 -10.65
CA GLN A 484 -0.02 -5.85 -10.01
C GLN A 484 -0.88 -6.81 -9.18
N CYS A 485 -1.82 -6.30 -8.38
CA CYS A 485 -2.74 -7.14 -7.62
C CYS A 485 -3.52 -8.10 -8.53
N VAL A 486 -4.02 -7.57 -9.65
CA VAL A 486 -4.71 -8.34 -10.67
C VAL A 486 -3.78 -9.38 -11.31
N SER A 487 -2.58 -8.98 -11.72
CA SER A 487 -1.58 -9.87 -12.32
C SER A 487 -1.18 -11.01 -11.37
N ASN A 488 -0.99 -10.71 -10.09
CA ASN A 488 -0.72 -11.71 -9.06
C ASN A 488 -1.86 -12.71 -8.89
N PHE A 489 -3.09 -12.20 -8.82
CA PHE A 489 -4.26 -13.06 -8.69
C PHE A 489 -4.38 -14.04 -9.88
N SER A 490 -4.16 -13.57 -11.11
CA SER A 490 -4.18 -14.42 -12.32
C SER A 490 -3.13 -15.55 -12.30
N ARG A 491 -2.04 -15.36 -11.54
CA ARG A 491 -0.94 -16.31 -11.35
C ARG A 491 -1.09 -17.17 -10.08
N ASN A 492 -2.23 -17.11 -9.39
CA ASN A 492 -2.48 -17.75 -8.09
C ASN A 492 -1.53 -17.29 -6.98
N ILE A 493 -1.15 -16.01 -7.01
CA ILE A 493 -0.34 -15.34 -6.00
C ILE A 493 -1.25 -14.39 -5.20
N ILE A 494 -1.17 -14.46 -3.87
CA ILE A 494 -1.85 -13.52 -2.98
C ILE A 494 -0.85 -12.56 -2.34
N GLY A 495 -1.14 -11.26 -2.38
CA GLY A 495 -0.32 -10.21 -1.78
C GLY A 495 -1.17 -8.97 -1.47
N ALA A 496 -0.76 -8.23 -0.44
CA ALA A 496 -1.42 -7.01 -0.01
C ALA A 496 -0.61 -5.75 -0.36
N GLN A 497 0.70 -5.89 -0.55
CA GLN A 497 1.59 -4.76 -0.80
C GLN A 497 2.59 -5.02 -1.94
N ALA A 498 3.09 -3.93 -2.50
CA ALA A 498 4.18 -3.89 -3.47
C ALA A 498 5.33 -3.00 -2.97
N ASP A 499 6.54 -3.22 -3.48
CA ASP A 499 7.65 -2.29 -3.33
C ASP A 499 7.51 -1.16 -4.33
N TYR A 500 7.92 0.05 -3.96
CA TYR A 500 7.73 1.25 -4.79
C TYR A 500 9.03 2.04 -4.93
N ALA A 501 9.47 2.29 -6.16
CA ALA A 501 10.56 3.19 -6.49
C ALA A 501 10.06 4.41 -7.26
N GLY A 502 10.12 5.58 -6.63
CA GLY A 502 9.71 6.85 -7.23
C GLY A 502 10.90 7.76 -7.54
N HIS A 503 11.00 8.19 -8.79
CA HIS A 503 11.97 9.22 -9.20
C HIS A 503 11.37 10.62 -9.05
N SER A 504 12.15 11.57 -8.51
CA SER A 504 11.77 12.98 -8.45
C SER A 504 10.37 13.14 -7.82
N MET A 505 9.43 13.78 -8.50
CA MET A 505 8.04 13.93 -8.08
C MET A 505 7.32 12.60 -7.83
N GLY A 506 7.65 11.51 -8.54
CA GLY A 506 7.06 10.19 -8.33
C GLY A 506 7.30 9.63 -6.91
N GLY A 507 8.39 10.01 -6.25
CA GLY A 507 8.64 9.69 -4.84
C GLY A 507 7.81 10.54 -3.87
N ASN A 508 7.55 11.80 -4.20
CA ASN A 508 6.63 12.64 -3.43
C ASN A 508 5.18 12.15 -3.56
N LEU A 509 4.76 11.74 -4.76
CA LEU A 509 3.42 11.18 -5.00
C LEU A 509 3.16 9.92 -4.18
N ALA A 510 4.17 9.06 -3.97
CA ALA A 510 4.04 7.91 -3.07
C ALA A 510 3.66 8.33 -1.64
N ARG A 511 4.31 9.39 -1.13
CA ARG A 511 4.03 9.92 0.22
C ARG A 511 2.67 10.60 0.29
N VAL A 512 2.29 11.35 -0.75
CA VAL A 512 0.97 11.97 -0.89
C VAL A 512 -0.15 10.94 -0.97
N TYR A 513 0.07 9.85 -1.70
CA TYR A 513 -0.84 8.71 -1.78
C TYR A 513 -0.99 8.04 -0.42
N LEU A 514 0.12 7.69 0.26
CA LEU A 514 0.08 7.06 1.58
C LEU A 514 -0.60 7.91 2.66
N ALA A 515 -0.56 9.24 2.53
CA ALA A 515 -1.27 10.15 3.42
C ALA A 515 -2.80 10.06 3.26
N GLN A 516 -3.29 9.62 2.10
CA GLN A 516 -4.70 9.50 1.77
C GLN A 516 -5.23 8.08 1.83
N ALA A 517 -4.37 7.09 1.53
CA ALA A 517 -4.72 5.69 1.47
C ALA A 517 -4.99 5.05 2.84
N ALA A 518 -4.76 5.77 3.95
CA ALA A 518 -5.08 5.28 5.28
C ALA A 518 -6.58 4.92 5.38
N PRO A 519 -6.94 3.65 5.64
CA PRO A 519 -6.12 2.62 6.28
C PRO A 519 -5.08 1.83 5.46
N TYR A 520 -5.36 1.49 4.22
CA TYR A 520 -4.64 0.48 3.45
C TYR A 520 -3.24 0.95 3.05
N LYS A 521 -2.22 0.48 3.77
CA LYS A 521 -0.82 0.65 3.34
C LYS A 521 -0.56 -0.37 2.23
N THR A 522 -0.61 0.06 0.98
CA THR A 522 -0.35 -0.83 -0.18
C THR A 522 1.11 -0.82 -0.63
N ILE A 523 1.96 0.00 0.00
CA ILE A 523 3.40 0.04 -0.23
C ILE A 523 4.11 -0.65 0.94
N HIS A 524 4.89 -1.68 0.62
CA HIS A 524 5.74 -2.43 1.56
C HIS A 524 7.01 -1.64 1.88
N ARG A 525 7.83 -1.32 0.86
CA ARG A 525 9.00 -0.42 0.97
C ARG A 525 8.96 0.70 -0.04
N LEU A 526 9.50 1.85 0.36
CA LEU A 526 9.60 3.05 -0.48
C LEU A 526 11.05 3.42 -0.77
N TYR A 527 11.41 3.36 -2.04
CA TYR A 527 12.69 3.80 -2.59
C TYR A 527 12.49 5.13 -3.31
N THR A 528 13.28 6.14 -2.98
CA THR A 528 13.18 7.44 -3.67
C THR A 528 14.46 7.80 -4.37
N LEU A 529 14.37 8.11 -5.66
CA LEU A 529 15.51 8.46 -6.51
C LEU A 529 15.49 9.97 -6.73
N ASN A 530 16.45 10.67 -6.14
CA ASN A 530 16.61 12.12 -6.27
C ASN A 530 15.34 12.94 -5.96
N THR A 531 14.46 12.43 -5.10
CA THR A 531 13.16 13.05 -4.80
C THR A 531 13.30 14.33 -3.98
N PRO A 532 12.66 15.46 -4.37
CA PRO A 532 12.67 16.69 -3.59
C PRO A 532 11.70 16.63 -2.39
N HIS A 533 12.06 15.89 -1.34
CA HIS A 533 11.23 15.73 -0.14
C HIS A 533 11.04 17.03 0.65
N LEU A 534 12.00 17.96 0.55
CA LEU A 534 11.94 19.29 1.16
C LEU A 534 11.79 20.40 0.11
N GLY A 535 11.54 20.02 -1.15
CA GLY A 535 11.41 20.92 -2.30
C GLY A 535 12.70 21.13 -3.10
N SER A 536 12.57 21.85 -4.21
CA SER A 536 13.61 22.09 -5.20
C SER A 536 13.94 23.58 -5.33
N PRO A 537 15.22 23.98 -5.20
CA PRO A 537 15.64 25.35 -5.51
C PRO A 537 15.34 25.79 -6.95
N LEU A 538 15.45 24.87 -7.91
CA LEU A 538 15.04 25.15 -9.30
C LEU A 538 13.54 25.46 -9.39
N ALA A 539 12.70 24.72 -8.66
CA ALA A 539 11.26 25.02 -8.60
C ALA A 539 10.99 26.42 -8.00
N ASN A 540 11.68 26.83 -6.92
CA ASN A 540 11.56 28.19 -6.40
C ASN A 540 11.95 29.25 -7.42
N LEU A 541 13.04 29.04 -8.17
CA LEU A 541 13.47 29.97 -9.21
C LEU A 541 12.42 30.09 -10.32
N LEU A 542 11.91 28.97 -10.81
CA LEU A 542 10.90 28.95 -11.87
C LEU A 542 9.61 29.64 -11.43
N VAL A 543 9.16 29.41 -10.19
CA VAL A 543 7.99 30.10 -9.60
C VAL A 543 8.25 31.60 -9.47
N ASP A 544 9.40 31.99 -8.89
CA ASP A 544 9.75 33.41 -8.70
C ASP A 544 9.82 34.14 -10.04
N PHE A 545 10.45 33.54 -11.05
CA PHE A 545 10.59 34.16 -12.37
C PHE A 545 9.25 34.20 -13.11
N ARG A 546 8.46 33.12 -13.07
CA ARG A 546 7.12 33.11 -13.66
C ARG A 546 6.23 34.20 -13.07
N ASP A 547 6.34 34.48 -11.77
CA ASP A 547 5.40 35.35 -11.07
C ASP A 547 5.88 36.80 -10.95
N ASN A 548 7.20 37.04 -10.91
CA ASN A 548 7.79 38.37 -10.64
C ASN A 548 8.55 39.00 -11.82
N LEU A 549 8.71 38.30 -12.97
CA LEU A 549 9.26 38.93 -14.18
C LEU A 549 8.30 39.97 -14.79
N SER A 550 8.84 40.84 -15.66
CA SER A 550 8.01 41.73 -16.48
C SER A 550 6.99 40.91 -17.31
N PRO A 551 5.80 41.47 -17.64
CA PRO A 551 4.77 40.72 -18.37
C PRO A 551 5.26 40.05 -19.65
N LEU A 552 6.14 40.72 -20.40
CA LEU A 552 6.76 40.16 -21.61
C LEU A 552 7.70 39.00 -21.29
N LYS A 553 8.67 39.17 -20.39
CA LYS A 553 9.62 38.09 -20.04
C LYS A 553 8.91 36.89 -19.42
N ARG A 554 7.86 37.12 -18.63
CA ARG A 554 6.97 36.06 -18.11
C ARG A 554 6.31 35.28 -19.25
N PHE A 555 5.73 35.98 -20.23
CA PHE A 555 5.12 35.36 -21.40
C PHE A 555 6.14 34.52 -22.17
N LEU A 556 7.34 35.07 -22.42
CA LEU A 556 8.40 34.37 -23.15
C LEU A 556 8.93 33.14 -22.39
N LEU A 557 9.04 33.21 -21.06
CA LEU A 557 9.44 32.08 -20.23
C LEU A 557 8.41 30.94 -20.30
N ILE A 558 7.12 31.25 -20.16
CA ILE A 558 6.04 30.26 -20.27
C ILE A 558 6.02 29.67 -21.69
N LEU A 559 6.12 30.51 -22.72
CA LEU A 559 6.18 30.07 -24.10
C LEU A 559 7.37 29.13 -24.34
N ALA A 560 8.58 29.53 -23.95
CA ALA A 560 9.79 28.73 -24.13
C ALA A 560 9.67 27.37 -23.40
N ALA A 561 9.19 27.38 -22.17
CA ALA A 561 8.94 26.19 -21.38
C ALA A 561 7.91 25.26 -22.05
N GLU A 562 6.83 25.79 -22.63
CA GLU A 562 5.86 25.01 -23.40
C GLU A 562 6.47 24.43 -24.68
N ARG A 563 7.34 25.18 -25.40
CA ARG A 563 7.99 24.71 -26.65
C ARG A 563 8.96 23.55 -26.45
N ILE A 564 9.52 23.40 -25.25
CA ILE A 564 10.44 22.29 -24.91
C ILE A 564 9.74 21.15 -24.15
N GLY A 565 8.40 21.19 -24.04
CA GLY A 565 7.62 20.18 -23.31
C GLY A 565 7.83 20.20 -21.80
N LYS A 566 8.10 21.37 -21.21
CA LYS A 566 8.38 21.58 -19.78
C LYS A 566 7.47 22.65 -19.16
N PRO A 567 6.13 22.54 -19.27
CA PRO A 567 5.22 23.58 -18.80
C PRO A 567 5.43 23.88 -17.30
N ILE A 568 5.51 25.17 -16.98
CA ILE A 568 5.78 25.72 -15.62
C ILE A 568 4.54 26.35 -14.97
N ASN A 569 3.38 26.26 -15.61
CA ASN A 569 2.14 26.93 -15.23
C ASN A 569 1.00 25.95 -14.87
N ARG A 570 1.32 24.66 -14.66
CA ARG A 570 0.34 23.59 -14.38
C ARG A 570 0.27 23.16 -12.90
N GLY A 571 1.11 23.72 -12.03
CA GLY A 571 1.02 23.57 -10.58
C GLY A 571 2.05 22.63 -9.94
N ALA A 572 2.67 21.70 -10.67
CA ALA A 572 3.67 20.80 -10.08
C ALA A 572 4.87 21.57 -9.50
N ILE A 573 5.38 22.57 -10.21
CA ILE A 573 6.54 23.35 -9.74
C ILE A 573 6.20 24.17 -8.48
N ASP A 574 4.95 24.59 -8.34
CA ASP A 574 4.46 25.29 -7.13
C ASP A 574 4.49 24.36 -5.93
N ASP A 575 4.02 23.13 -6.12
CA ASP A 575 4.03 22.10 -5.09
C ASP A 575 5.45 21.63 -4.77
N LEU A 576 6.35 21.59 -5.75
CA LEU A 576 7.75 21.19 -5.58
C LEU A 576 8.65 22.32 -5.04
N ALA A 577 8.18 23.56 -4.98
CA ALA A 577 8.96 24.67 -4.43
C ALA A 577 9.27 24.45 -2.94
N VAL A 578 10.48 24.79 -2.51
CA VAL A 578 10.86 24.72 -1.09
C VAL A 578 9.92 25.61 -0.27
N GLY A 579 9.33 25.02 0.77
CA GLY A 579 8.38 25.68 1.65
C GLY A 579 6.94 25.76 1.10
N SER A 580 6.61 25.04 0.01
CA SER A 580 5.25 24.97 -0.50
C SER A 580 4.27 24.39 0.53
N ALA A 581 3.00 24.81 0.44
CA ALA A 581 1.94 24.25 1.27
C ALA A 581 1.71 22.76 1.02
N ALA A 582 1.88 22.32 -0.24
CA ALA A 582 1.71 20.91 -0.62
C ALA A 582 2.74 20.00 0.06
N LEU A 583 4.03 20.37 0.07
CA LEU A 583 5.07 19.61 0.78
C LEU A 583 4.87 19.69 2.30
N ALA A 584 4.52 20.87 2.83
CA ALA A 584 4.28 21.03 4.26
C ALA A 584 3.09 20.19 4.77
N ALA A 585 2.13 19.88 3.89
CA ALA A 585 0.97 19.04 4.20
C ALA A 585 1.28 17.53 4.21
N ILE A 586 2.43 17.08 3.71
CA ILE A 586 2.80 15.66 3.72
C ILE A 586 3.13 15.24 5.17
N PRO A 587 2.40 14.28 5.76
CA PRO A 587 2.67 13.80 7.11
C PRO A 587 3.90 12.87 7.16
N ASP A 588 4.23 12.39 8.36
CA ASP A 588 5.23 11.34 8.54
C ASP A 588 4.84 10.11 7.70
N THR A 589 5.78 9.62 6.89
CA THR A 589 5.56 8.47 6.02
C THR A 589 5.92 7.19 6.76
N ARG A 590 4.90 6.49 7.27
CA ARG A 590 5.05 5.26 8.09
C ARG A 590 5.25 4.00 7.23
N VAL A 591 6.14 4.08 6.24
CA VAL A 591 6.60 2.99 5.37
C VAL A 591 8.13 3.00 5.39
N LEU A 592 8.75 1.83 5.56
CA LEU A 592 10.20 1.71 5.59
C LEU A 592 10.78 2.20 4.26
N SER A 593 11.67 3.19 4.34
CA SER A 593 12.13 3.92 3.17
C SER A 593 13.65 4.04 3.08
N HIS A 594 14.16 4.13 1.86
CA HIS A 594 15.57 4.41 1.55
C HIS A 594 15.69 5.48 0.46
N ALA A 595 16.56 6.47 0.64
CA ALA A 595 16.80 7.51 -0.36
C ALA A 595 18.07 7.24 -1.18
N LEU A 596 17.94 7.22 -2.50
CA LEU A 596 19.04 7.20 -3.47
C LEU A 596 19.28 8.66 -3.91
N VAL A 597 20.42 9.22 -3.52
CA VAL A 597 20.69 10.67 -3.54
C VAL A 597 21.79 11.00 -4.53
N GLY A 598 21.52 11.86 -5.50
CA GLY A 598 22.49 12.30 -6.51
C GLY A 598 23.14 13.64 -6.17
N VAL A 599 24.46 13.72 -6.37
CA VAL A 599 25.23 14.97 -6.20
C VAL A 599 26.05 15.35 -7.45
N GLY A 600 25.80 14.70 -8.59
CA GLY A 600 26.54 14.89 -9.83
C GLY A 600 26.46 16.29 -10.44
N GLY A 601 25.46 17.08 -10.06
CA GLY A 601 25.32 18.49 -10.47
C GLY A 601 26.33 19.43 -9.81
N SER A 602 26.94 19.00 -8.70
CA SER A 602 27.84 19.85 -7.89
C SER A 602 29.17 20.21 -8.57
N GLN A 603 29.43 19.67 -9.77
CA GLN A 603 30.60 20.03 -10.57
C GLN A 603 30.43 21.33 -11.35
N TRP A 604 29.19 21.80 -11.54
CA TRP A 604 28.91 23.09 -12.18
C TRP A 604 28.78 24.16 -11.12
N ALA A 605 29.53 25.25 -11.28
CA ALA A 605 29.32 26.46 -10.52
C ALA A 605 28.07 27.19 -11.04
N ALA A 606 27.49 28.06 -10.21
CA ALA A 606 26.32 28.87 -10.53
C ALA A 606 26.40 29.55 -11.90
N GLU A 607 27.56 30.11 -12.25
CA GLU A 607 27.78 30.85 -13.49
C GLU A 607 27.85 29.97 -14.75
N THR A 608 27.88 28.64 -14.57
CA THR A 608 28.05 27.63 -15.63
C THR A 608 26.89 26.63 -15.72
N LEU A 609 25.78 26.87 -15.01
CA LEU A 609 24.64 25.94 -15.01
C LEU A 609 24.02 25.74 -16.40
N ARG A 610 24.07 26.76 -17.27
CA ARG A 610 23.66 26.66 -18.69
C ARG A 610 24.51 25.71 -19.53
N ASP A 611 25.72 25.39 -19.06
CA ASP A 611 26.64 24.47 -19.73
C ASP A 611 26.39 23.01 -19.30
N ALA A 612 25.41 22.78 -18.40
CA ALA A 612 24.98 21.44 -18.06
C ALA A 612 24.34 20.73 -19.28
N PRO A 613 24.53 19.41 -19.40
CA PRO A 613 23.99 18.65 -20.52
C PRO A 613 22.51 18.28 -20.31
N GLY A 614 21.80 18.11 -21.43
CA GLY A 614 20.43 17.61 -21.47
C GLY A 614 19.38 18.60 -20.98
N LEU A 615 18.16 18.12 -20.83
CA LEU A 615 16.94 18.92 -20.65
C LEU A 615 16.99 19.90 -19.47
N ILE A 616 17.67 19.55 -18.37
CA ILE A 616 17.81 20.48 -17.24
C ILE A 616 18.76 21.64 -17.58
N GLY A 617 19.82 21.38 -18.36
CA GLY A 617 20.68 22.42 -18.92
C GLY A 617 19.93 23.34 -19.88
N ASP A 618 19.01 22.80 -20.68
CA ASP A 618 18.15 23.58 -21.58
C ASP A 618 17.27 24.58 -20.81
N VAL A 619 16.70 24.14 -19.68
CA VAL A 619 15.96 25.04 -18.78
C VAL A 619 16.88 26.18 -18.30
N TYR A 620 18.13 25.89 -17.94
CA TYR A 620 19.10 26.91 -17.54
C TYR A 620 19.49 27.86 -18.67
N ARG A 621 19.58 27.40 -19.93
CA ARG A 621 19.81 28.27 -21.09
C ARG A 621 18.66 29.24 -21.32
N ILE A 622 17.41 28.79 -21.19
CA ILE A 622 16.22 29.65 -21.28
C ILE A 622 16.28 30.75 -20.21
N LEU A 623 16.57 30.35 -18.96
CA LEU A 623 16.67 31.28 -17.84
C LEU A 623 17.79 32.30 -18.07
N ASP A 624 18.99 31.85 -18.43
CA ASP A 624 20.13 32.73 -18.71
C ASP A 624 19.87 33.69 -19.89
N PHE A 625 19.19 33.22 -20.95
CA PHE A 625 18.78 34.06 -22.07
C PHE A 625 17.83 35.19 -21.61
N LEU A 626 16.86 34.89 -20.76
CA LEU A 626 15.84 35.87 -20.35
C LEU A 626 16.28 36.78 -19.20
N THR A 627 17.13 36.32 -18.28
CA THR A 627 17.43 37.03 -17.02
C THR A 627 18.92 37.15 -16.69
N GLY A 628 19.78 36.42 -17.40
CA GLY A 628 21.19 36.26 -17.04
C GLY A 628 21.44 35.24 -15.92
N PRO A 629 22.71 35.06 -15.51
CA PRO A 629 23.11 33.96 -14.63
C PRO A 629 22.64 34.18 -13.19
N GLY A 630 22.24 33.11 -12.52
CA GLY A 630 21.85 33.11 -11.11
C GLY A 630 22.50 31.98 -10.31
N ASP A 631 22.85 32.24 -9.06
CA ASP A 631 23.24 31.20 -8.10
C ASP A 631 22.01 30.64 -7.41
N LEU A 632 21.79 29.33 -7.60
CA LEU A 632 20.62 28.58 -7.19
C LEU A 632 20.85 27.69 -5.99
N PHE A 633 22.11 27.29 -5.78
CA PHE A 633 22.43 26.21 -4.86
C PHE A 633 23.36 26.67 -3.74
N GLU A 634 23.89 27.90 -3.74
CA GLU A 634 24.65 28.53 -2.63
C GLU A 634 25.69 27.59 -1.98
N GLY A 635 26.41 26.79 -2.79
CA GLY A 635 27.42 25.84 -2.31
C GLY A 635 26.88 24.52 -1.74
N LEU A 636 25.58 24.23 -1.89
CA LEU A 636 25.00 22.91 -1.63
C LEU A 636 25.50 21.89 -2.66
N GLN A 637 25.61 20.63 -2.25
CA GLN A 637 25.69 19.54 -3.21
C GLN A 637 24.31 19.31 -3.83
N HIS A 638 24.23 19.10 -5.15
CA HIS A 638 22.97 18.95 -5.88
C HIS A 638 23.12 18.08 -7.13
N ASP A 639 21.98 17.71 -7.71
CA ASP A 639 21.87 16.98 -8.97
C ASP A 639 21.40 17.86 -10.15
N LEU A 640 21.49 19.20 -9.97
CA LEU A 640 21.00 20.30 -10.83
C LEU A 640 19.53 20.67 -10.66
N VAL A 641 18.75 19.93 -9.86
CA VAL A 641 17.34 20.25 -9.59
C VAL A 641 17.10 20.33 -8.09
N VAL A 642 17.66 19.41 -7.33
CA VAL A 642 17.39 19.18 -5.92
C VAL A 642 18.70 19.14 -5.13
N GLY A 643 18.75 19.89 -4.03
CA GLY A 643 19.88 19.82 -3.10
C GLY A 643 19.90 18.51 -2.30
N ARG A 644 21.10 18.01 -1.98
CA ARG A 644 21.34 16.75 -1.26
C ARG A 644 20.46 16.56 -0.02
N ASN A 645 20.34 17.59 0.82
CA ASN A 645 19.56 17.49 2.06
C ASN A 645 18.06 17.34 1.80
N SER A 646 17.54 17.96 0.73
CA SER A 646 16.15 17.79 0.30
C SER A 646 15.92 16.38 -0.22
N GLN A 647 16.89 15.80 -0.93
CA GLN A 647 16.83 14.39 -1.37
C GLN A 647 16.88 13.39 -0.21
N ILE A 648 17.64 13.68 0.84
CA ILE A 648 17.68 12.85 2.07
C ILE A 648 16.35 12.91 2.84
N GLY A 649 15.62 14.03 2.77
CA GLY A 649 14.29 14.15 3.38
C GLY A 649 14.26 14.00 4.90
N GLY A 650 15.39 14.19 5.59
CA GLY A 650 15.52 14.02 7.04
C GLY A 650 15.78 12.58 7.50
N LEU A 651 16.02 11.65 6.59
CA LEU A 651 16.40 10.28 6.94
C LEU A 651 17.75 10.22 7.69
N PRO A 652 17.89 9.31 8.67
CA PRO A 652 19.14 9.12 9.41
C PRO A 652 20.24 8.51 8.55
N ALA A 653 21.50 8.69 8.98
CA ALA A 653 22.65 8.07 8.32
C ALA A 653 22.51 6.53 8.29
N GLY A 654 22.92 5.92 7.17
CA GLY A 654 22.74 4.49 6.91
C GLY A 654 21.43 4.13 6.20
N THR A 655 20.49 5.07 6.06
CA THR A 655 19.20 4.84 5.38
C THR A 655 19.08 5.61 4.06
N PHE A 656 20.23 6.06 3.53
CA PHE A 656 20.34 6.67 2.21
C PHE A 656 21.70 6.34 1.59
N THR A 657 21.76 6.29 0.25
CA THR A 657 22.98 6.07 -0.54
C THR A 657 23.25 7.31 -1.39
N VAL A 658 24.49 7.81 -1.39
CA VAL A 658 24.88 9.00 -2.16
C VAL A 658 25.70 8.60 -3.38
N PHE A 659 25.31 9.09 -4.54
CA PHE A 659 25.98 8.88 -5.83
C PHE A 659 26.55 10.18 -6.37
N ASP A 660 27.71 10.08 -7.00
CA ASP A 660 28.39 11.18 -7.70
C ASP A 660 28.55 10.89 -9.21
N GLY A 661 29.10 11.86 -9.92
CA GLY A 661 29.32 11.79 -11.36
C GLY A 661 28.06 12.02 -12.19
N LEU A 662 28.24 12.03 -13.52
CA LEU A 662 27.20 12.42 -14.48
C LEU A 662 25.94 11.53 -14.43
N ASP A 663 26.07 10.26 -14.06
CA ASP A 663 24.92 9.33 -13.98
C ASP A 663 23.99 9.64 -12.82
N SER A 664 24.42 10.48 -11.87
CA SER A 664 23.61 10.93 -10.73
C SER A 664 22.93 12.28 -10.95
N LEU A 665 23.02 12.84 -12.18
CA LEU A 665 22.22 13.98 -12.61
C LEU A 665 20.73 13.66 -12.54
N HIS A 666 19.91 14.64 -12.15
CA HIS A 666 18.49 14.43 -11.83
C HIS A 666 17.73 13.67 -12.92
N ALA A 667 17.94 14.02 -14.20
CA ALA A 667 17.23 13.43 -15.35
C ALA A 667 17.88 12.14 -15.90
N ARG A 668 18.93 11.59 -15.27
CA ARG A 668 19.65 10.40 -15.76
C ARG A 668 19.52 9.17 -14.86
N VAL A 669 19.06 9.35 -13.62
CA VAL A 669 19.08 8.29 -12.60
C VAL A 669 18.17 7.10 -12.92
N THR A 670 17.10 7.31 -13.67
CA THR A 670 16.14 6.29 -14.12
C THR A 670 16.75 5.32 -15.15
N GLY A 671 17.82 5.72 -15.82
CA GLY A 671 18.64 4.90 -16.71
C GLY A 671 20.03 4.59 -16.15
N SER A 672 20.27 4.75 -14.85
CA SER A 672 21.59 4.57 -14.23
C SER A 672 21.82 3.16 -13.66
N LEU A 673 22.89 2.50 -14.12
CA LEU A 673 23.22 1.14 -13.69
C LEU A 673 23.54 1.11 -12.20
N LYS A 674 24.24 2.13 -11.68
CA LYS A 674 24.57 2.25 -10.27
C LYS A 674 23.33 2.31 -9.36
N TYR A 675 22.28 3.01 -9.80
CA TYR A 675 21.03 3.09 -9.06
C TYR A 675 20.28 1.76 -9.15
N SER A 676 20.23 1.16 -10.33
CA SER A 676 19.57 -0.13 -10.56
C SER A 676 20.21 -1.25 -9.74
N GLU A 677 21.54 -1.36 -9.73
CA GLU A 677 22.29 -2.36 -8.92
C GLU A 677 22.07 -2.16 -7.42
N ARG A 678 22.00 -0.91 -6.95
CA ARG A 678 21.73 -0.62 -5.54
C ARG A 678 20.30 -1.01 -5.16
N LEU A 679 19.35 -0.82 -6.05
CA LEU A 679 17.95 -1.20 -5.84
C LEU A 679 17.81 -2.74 -5.88
N PHE A 680 18.31 -3.37 -6.93
CA PHE A 680 18.27 -4.82 -7.13
C PHE A 680 19.52 -5.35 -7.83
N CYS A 681 20.11 -6.39 -7.25
CA CYS A 681 21.17 -7.15 -7.88
C CYS A 681 20.86 -8.66 -7.79
N PRO A 682 20.61 -9.35 -8.92
CA PRO A 682 20.43 -10.80 -8.90
C PRO A 682 21.75 -11.52 -8.62
N VAL A 683 21.66 -12.69 -7.97
CA VAL A 683 22.82 -13.53 -7.61
C VAL A 683 23.57 -14.07 -8.85
N ASP A 684 22.86 -14.33 -9.95
CA ASP A 684 23.42 -14.70 -11.26
C ASP A 684 22.91 -13.74 -12.32
N PRO A 685 23.49 -12.54 -12.45
CA PRO A 685 22.92 -11.55 -13.32
C PRO A 685 23.30 -11.87 -14.79
N PRO A 686 22.42 -11.63 -15.78
CA PRO A 686 22.70 -11.92 -17.18
C PRO A 686 23.92 -11.12 -17.67
N GLU A 687 24.59 -11.54 -18.76
CA GLU A 687 25.80 -10.84 -19.24
C GLU A 687 25.58 -9.34 -19.53
N THR A 688 24.33 -8.94 -19.83
CA THR A 688 23.88 -7.57 -20.08
C THR A 688 23.68 -6.73 -18.81
N PHE A 689 23.70 -7.34 -17.62
CA PHE A 689 23.53 -6.69 -16.31
C PHE A 689 24.63 -7.22 -15.38
N GLN A 690 25.76 -6.51 -15.23
CA GLN A 690 26.88 -7.01 -14.42
C GLN A 690 26.90 -6.34 -13.05
N CYS A 691 26.46 -7.04 -12.00
CA CYS A 691 26.56 -6.52 -10.65
C CYS A 691 28.01 -6.42 -10.16
N VAL A 692 28.38 -5.25 -9.63
CA VAL A 692 29.69 -5.07 -8.98
C VAL A 692 29.73 -5.70 -7.57
N VAL A 693 28.56 -5.96 -6.97
CA VAL A 693 28.43 -6.55 -5.62
C VAL A 693 27.62 -7.83 -5.71
N GLY A 694 28.27 -8.98 -5.82
CA GLY A 694 27.58 -10.27 -5.75
C GLY A 694 27.06 -10.56 -4.34
N GLY A 695 25.78 -10.92 -4.21
CA GLY A 695 25.23 -11.62 -3.02
C GLY A 695 24.41 -10.79 -2.03
N GLY A 696 23.24 -10.26 -2.42
CA GLY A 696 22.20 -9.85 -1.47
C GLY A 696 22.45 -8.54 -0.69
N GLY A 697 23.36 -7.69 -1.16
CA GLY A 697 23.59 -6.35 -0.60
C GLY A 697 22.72 -5.24 -1.19
N ASP A 698 21.80 -5.57 -2.09
CA ASP A 698 20.84 -4.63 -2.67
C ASP A 698 19.64 -4.37 -1.73
N LEU A 699 18.88 -3.33 -2.06
CA LEU A 699 17.81 -2.85 -1.22
C LEU A 699 16.55 -3.73 -1.23
N LEU A 700 16.23 -4.41 -2.33
CA LEU A 700 15.07 -5.31 -2.39
C LEU A 700 15.34 -6.62 -1.63
N ASN A 701 16.58 -7.09 -1.60
CA ASN A 701 16.98 -8.27 -0.83
C ASN A 701 17.46 -7.94 0.61
N ALA A 702 17.50 -6.68 1.02
CA ALA A 702 17.94 -6.28 2.35
C ALA A 702 17.05 -6.86 3.46
N ILE A 703 17.66 -7.51 4.45
CA ILE A 703 16.99 -8.06 5.63
C ILE A 703 16.89 -7.01 6.74
N GLY A 704 15.70 -6.89 7.34
CA GLY A 704 15.46 -6.05 8.50
C GLY A 704 15.47 -4.55 8.20
N THR A 705 15.52 -3.72 9.26
CA THR A 705 15.33 -2.26 9.14
C THR A 705 16.65 -1.47 9.10
N GLY A 706 17.81 -2.11 9.09
CA GLY A 706 19.11 -1.42 9.24
C GLY A 706 19.40 -0.39 8.14
N GLU A 707 18.90 -0.66 6.92
CA GLU A 707 19.02 0.19 5.73
C GLU A 707 17.82 1.12 5.54
N PHE A 708 16.84 1.11 6.46
CA PHE A 708 15.55 1.76 6.26
C PHE A 708 15.13 2.61 7.45
N ALA A 709 14.41 3.70 7.17
CA ALA A 709 13.73 4.48 8.19
C ALA A 709 12.43 5.09 7.64
N PHE A 710 11.60 5.61 8.53
CA PHE A 710 10.41 6.37 8.16
C PHE A 710 10.79 7.80 7.79
N PHE A 711 10.33 8.30 6.65
CA PHE A 711 10.48 9.71 6.33
C PHE A 711 9.69 10.56 7.35
N PRO A 712 10.32 11.54 8.00
CA PRO A 712 9.58 12.53 8.78
C PRO A 712 8.75 13.43 7.86
N SER A 713 7.72 14.07 8.42
CA SER A 713 6.99 15.13 7.72
C SER A 713 7.95 16.26 7.33
N PRO A 714 7.87 16.82 6.11
CA PRO A 714 8.78 17.89 5.67
C PRO A 714 8.75 19.10 6.61
N SER A 715 7.58 19.40 7.21
CA SER A 715 7.40 20.49 8.16
C SER A 715 8.20 20.33 9.48
N SER A 716 8.58 19.10 9.84
CA SER A 716 9.35 18.79 11.05
C SER A 716 10.87 18.84 10.83
N VAL A 717 11.32 18.78 9.57
CA VAL A 717 12.74 18.83 9.22
C VAL A 717 13.19 20.28 9.16
N ARG A 718 14.24 20.62 9.91
CA ARG A 718 14.84 21.96 9.80
C ARG A 718 15.55 22.09 8.47
N SER A 719 14.89 22.69 7.49
CA SER A 719 15.53 23.09 6.24
C SER A 719 16.46 24.29 6.45
N ALA A 720 17.54 24.35 5.66
CA ALA A 720 18.32 25.56 5.50
C ALA A 720 17.41 26.70 5.01
N THR A 721 17.74 27.94 5.39
CA THR A 721 17.01 29.13 4.99
C THR A 721 16.92 29.16 3.46
N VAL A 722 15.69 29.23 2.93
CA VAL A 722 15.46 29.47 1.50
C VAL A 722 15.98 30.87 1.19
N VAL A 723 17.11 30.96 0.50
CA VAL A 723 17.47 32.22 -0.13
C VAL A 723 16.81 32.23 -1.49
N SER A 724 15.75 33.02 -1.62
CA SER A 724 15.17 33.29 -2.93
C SER A 724 16.25 33.93 -3.80
N PRO A 725 16.49 33.39 -5.02
CA PRO A 725 17.31 34.07 -6.01
C PRO A 725 16.82 35.52 -6.14
N ARG A 726 17.69 36.50 -5.98
CA ARG A 726 17.28 37.90 -6.11
C ARG A 726 17.23 38.26 -7.60
N LEU A 727 16.03 38.40 -8.15
CA LEU A 727 15.82 39.06 -9.44
C LEU A 727 16.50 40.44 -9.45
N ASN A 728 17.24 40.76 -10.51
CA ASN A 728 17.83 42.08 -10.65
C ASN A 728 16.75 43.11 -10.99
N MET A 729 16.87 44.35 -10.51
CA MET A 729 15.97 45.45 -10.89
C MET A 729 15.94 45.71 -12.42
N ALA A 730 16.94 45.25 -13.17
CA ALA A 730 16.95 45.32 -14.63
C ALA A 730 15.92 44.39 -15.29
N ASP A 731 15.59 43.25 -14.66
CA ASP A 731 14.64 42.26 -15.18
C ASP A 731 13.17 42.69 -15.10
N THR A 732 12.91 43.80 -14.41
CA THR A 732 11.58 44.41 -14.30
C THR A 732 11.34 45.53 -15.31
N ARG A 733 12.35 45.93 -16.12
CA ARG A 733 12.15 46.87 -17.24
C ARG A 733 11.66 46.10 -18.47
N GLY A 734 10.53 46.51 -19.03
CA GLY A 734 9.94 45.88 -20.20
C GLY A 734 10.49 46.44 -21.50
N GLY A 735 11.07 45.58 -22.33
CA GLY A 735 11.08 45.78 -23.78
C GLY A 735 9.70 45.49 -24.37
N GLU A 736 9.56 45.67 -25.69
CA GLU A 736 8.32 45.36 -26.41
C GLU A 736 8.43 44.05 -27.21
N LEU A 737 7.30 43.43 -27.50
CA LEU A 737 7.22 42.30 -28.42
C LEU A 737 7.00 42.84 -29.84
N ILE A 738 7.93 42.56 -30.76
CA ILE A 738 7.80 42.90 -32.17
C ILE A 738 7.18 41.71 -32.90
N GLU A 739 5.86 41.74 -33.07
CA GLU A 739 5.13 40.70 -33.81
C GLU A 739 5.65 40.56 -35.24
N GLY A 740 5.90 39.32 -35.67
CA GLY A 740 6.45 39.03 -37.00
C GLY A 740 7.88 39.54 -37.23
N GLY A 741 8.58 39.99 -36.18
CA GLY A 741 9.96 40.46 -36.27
C GLY A 741 11.02 39.35 -36.45
N LEU A 742 10.63 38.08 -36.43
CA LEU A 742 11.52 36.95 -36.59
C LEU A 742 10.82 35.86 -37.42
N ALA A 743 11.56 35.22 -38.33
CA ALA A 743 11.06 34.11 -39.15
C ALA A 743 12.07 32.96 -39.20
N ILE A 744 11.58 31.72 -39.24
CA ILE A 744 12.41 30.55 -39.58
C ILE A 744 12.36 30.38 -41.10
N ALA A 745 13.50 30.56 -41.77
CA ALA A 745 13.63 30.43 -43.22
C ALA A 745 13.85 28.97 -43.66
N SER A 746 14.49 28.16 -42.80
CA SER A 746 14.70 26.72 -42.97
C SER A 746 14.69 26.06 -41.59
N PRO A 747 14.10 24.86 -41.40
CA PRO A 747 13.38 24.07 -42.41
C PRO A 747 12.06 24.73 -42.85
N ALA A 748 11.48 24.25 -43.96
CA ALA A 748 10.12 24.62 -44.33
C ALA A 748 9.10 23.83 -43.47
N ASN A 749 7.92 24.40 -43.26
CA ASN A 749 6.86 23.69 -42.55
C ASN A 749 6.43 22.43 -43.32
N GLY A 750 6.38 21.29 -42.63
CA GLY A 750 6.15 19.96 -43.22
C GLY A 750 7.37 19.35 -43.92
N GLN A 751 8.55 19.98 -43.85
CA GLN A 751 9.76 19.41 -44.46
C GLN A 751 10.12 18.09 -43.77
N THR A 752 10.30 17.05 -44.57
CA THR A 752 10.81 15.76 -44.10
C THR A 752 12.27 15.87 -43.70
N VAL A 753 12.61 15.35 -42.52
CA VAL A 753 13.96 15.21 -41.99
C VAL A 753 14.17 13.78 -41.50
N LEU A 754 15.42 13.32 -41.44
CA LEU A 754 15.70 11.93 -41.01
C LEU A 754 16.10 11.89 -39.54
N GLY A 755 15.58 10.92 -38.79
CA GLY A 755 16.07 10.60 -37.45
C GLY A 755 17.58 10.32 -37.46
N GLY A 756 18.32 10.92 -36.53
CA GLY A 756 19.78 10.82 -36.44
C GLY A 756 20.54 11.79 -37.36
N SER A 757 19.84 12.55 -38.20
CA SER A 757 20.45 13.59 -39.03
C SER A 757 20.60 14.90 -38.26
N SER A 758 21.56 15.70 -38.72
CA SER A 758 21.71 17.09 -38.32
C SER A 758 21.03 17.99 -39.34
N ILE A 759 20.13 18.85 -38.88
CA ILE A 759 19.39 19.79 -39.73
C ILE A 759 19.83 21.22 -39.45
N SER A 760 19.98 22.00 -40.52
CA SER A 760 20.29 23.43 -40.39
C SER A 760 18.99 24.21 -40.20
N VAL A 761 18.89 24.91 -39.07
CA VAL A 761 17.80 25.84 -38.80
C VAL A 761 18.29 27.26 -39.00
N THR A 762 17.75 27.95 -40.01
CA THR A 762 18.10 29.33 -40.32
C THR A 762 17.01 30.25 -39.81
N VAL A 763 17.37 31.16 -38.90
CA VAL A 763 16.46 32.15 -38.33
C VAL A 763 16.84 33.53 -38.87
N GLU A 764 15.88 34.24 -39.45
CA GLU A 764 16.09 35.55 -40.06
C GLU A 764 15.29 36.64 -39.32
N PRO A 765 15.94 37.72 -38.86
CA PRO A 765 15.23 38.89 -38.35
C PRO A 765 14.49 39.61 -39.49
N VAL A 766 13.27 40.04 -39.22
CA VAL A 766 12.39 40.73 -40.15
C VAL A 766 12.24 42.18 -39.70
N ALA A 767 12.51 43.12 -40.62
CA ALA A 767 12.43 44.55 -40.32
C ALA A 767 11.05 44.93 -39.75
N PRO A 768 10.97 45.75 -38.68
CA PRO A 768 12.05 46.60 -38.14
C PRO A 768 12.93 45.96 -37.05
N PHE A 769 12.77 44.67 -36.76
CA PHE A 769 13.54 43.99 -35.71
C PHE A 769 14.97 43.69 -36.18
N GLU A 770 15.96 44.06 -35.38
CA GLU A 770 17.38 43.78 -35.61
C GLU A 770 17.92 42.89 -34.49
N ALA A 771 17.83 41.58 -34.67
CA ALA A 771 18.25 40.61 -33.66
C ALA A 771 19.74 40.75 -33.33
N GLN A 772 20.06 40.94 -32.05
CA GLN A 772 21.42 40.85 -31.52
C GLN A 772 21.76 39.40 -31.19
N ARG A 773 20.82 38.68 -30.57
CA ARG A 773 20.95 37.26 -30.21
C ARG A 773 19.65 36.51 -30.45
N VAL A 774 19.76 35.22 -30.75
CA VAL A 774 18.61 34.34 -31.02
C VAL A 774 18.78 33.05 -30.24
N MET A 775 17.70 32.63 -29.59
CA MET A 775 17.55 31.32 -28.95
C MET A 775 16.64 30.44 -29.81
N LEU A 776 17.15 29.29 -30.21
CA LEU A 776 16.40 28.20 -30.82
C LEU A 776 15.78 27.32 -29.74
N LEU A 777 14.53 26.92 -29.95
CA LEU A 777 13.74 26.07 -29.07
C LEU A 777 13.25 24.85 -29.84
N SER A 778 13.56 23.67 -29.33
CA SER A 778 12.98 22.39 -29.74
C SER A 778 12.80 21.50 -28.51
N GLU A 779 12.03 20.43 -28.64
CA GLU A 779 11.85 19.45 -27.54
C GLU A 779 13.18 18.80 -27.10
N PHE A 780 14.17 18.71 -27.99
CA PHE A 780 15.41 17.96 -27.76
C PHE A 780 16.62 18.83 -27.44
N ASP A 781 16.58 20.11 -27.79
CA ASP A 781 17.70 21.03 -27.64
C ASP A 781 17.24 22.49 -27.54
N VAL A 782 17.94 23.24 -26.69
CA VAL A 782 17.91 24.70 -26.66
C VAL A 782 19.30 25.23 -26.94
N SER A 783 19.41 26.03 -28.00
CA SER A 783 20.67 26.60 -28.47
C SER A 783 20.58 28.12 -28.60
N VAL A 784 21.65 28.83 -28.26
CA VAL A 784 21.71 30.30 -28.32
C VAL A 784 22.89 30.75 -29.18
N LEU A 785 22.63 31.68 -30.10
CA LEU A 785 23.66 32.39 -30.87
C LEU A 785 23.63 33.87 -30.50
N GLU A 786 24.78 34.37 -30.04
CA GLU A 786 24.95 35.74 -29.53
C GLU A 786 25.21 36.79 -30.62
N GLN A 787 25.27 36.37 -31.89
CA GLN A 787 25.46 37.22 -33.06
C GLN A 787 25.04 36.50 -34.34
N GLY A 788 24.62 37.27 -35.36
CA GLY A 788 24.27 36.73 -36.68
C GLY A 788 25.48 36.39 -37.57
N PRO A 789 25.30 35.59 -38.65
CA PRO A 789 24.05 34.97 -39.08
C PRO A 789 23.57 33.87 -38.12
N PHE A 790 22.24 33.77 -37.92
CA PHE A 790 21.64 32.84 -36.96
C PHE A 790 21.31 31.50 -37.64
N GLU A 791 22.37 30.72 -37.86
CA GLU A 791 22.31 29.36 -38.40
C GLU A 791 22.63 28.36 -37.30
N PHE A 792 21.63 27.59 -36.89
CA PHE A 792 21.74 26.58 -35.85
C PHE A 792 21.88 25.19 -36.46
N GLU A 793 22.53 24.32 -35.71
CA GLU A 793 22.62 22.90 -36.00
C GLU A 793 21.74 22.14 -34.99
N LEU A 794 20.63 21.56 -35.45
CA LEU A 794 19.75 20.76 -34.60
C LEU A 794 19.93 19.27 -34.93
N ILE A 795 20.33 18.50 -33.94
CA ILE A 795 20.46 17.04 -34.06
C ILE A 795 19.10 16.42 -33.77
N VAL A 796 18.51 15.74 -34.76
CA VAL A 796 17.30 14.96 -34.55
C VAL A 796 17.69 13.62 -33.92
N PRO A 797 17.16 13.23 -32.74
CA PRO A 797 17.47 11.94 -32.15
C PRO A 797 17.19 10.78 -33.12
N VAL A 798 18.05 9.75 -33.13
CA VAL A 798 17.92 8.59 -34.04
C VAL A 798 16.62 7.81 -33.85
N GLY A 799 16.09 7.83 -32.63
CA GLY A 799 14.82 7.19 -32.26
C GLY A 799 13.57 8.06 -32.49
N HIS A 800 13.72 9.34 -32.83
CA HIS A 800 12.57 10.24 -33.00
C HIS A 800 11.89 10.07 -34.35
N VAL A 801 10.55 10.05 -34.35
CA VAL A 801 9.69 10.02 -35.52
C VAL A 801 8.45 10.87 -35.26
N GLY A 802 7.86 11.42 -36.33
CA GLY A 802 6.68 12.30 -36.23
C GLY A 802 7.04 13.78 -36.21
N ALA A 803 6.17 14.60 -35.63
CA ALA A 803 6.34 16.05 -35.61
C ALA A 803 7.60 16.46 -34.83
N LEU A 804 8.35 17.41 -35.40
CA LEU A 804 9.47 18.08 -34.76
C LEU A 804 9.21 19.59 -34.83
N PRO A 805 8.49 20.16 -33.85
CA PRO A 805 8.25 21.59 -33.78
C PRO A 805 9.54 22.32 -33.40
N VAL A 806 9.85 23.36 -34.17
CA VAL A 806 10.99 24.25 -33.94
C VAL A 806 10.48 25.68 -33.84
N SER A 807 10.98 26.42 -32.86
CA SER A 807 10.65 27.82 -32.63
C SER A 807 11.91 28.59 -32.25
N ALA A 808 11.83 29.91 -32.28
CA ALA A 808 12.92 30.80 -31.93
C ALA A 808 12.42 32.07 -31.25
N ILE A 809 13.23 32.59 -30.34
CA ILE A 809 13.07 33.87 -29.66
C ILE A 809 14.33 34.71 -29.92
N GLY A 810 14.15 35.92 -30.43
CA GLY A 810 15.25 36.88 -30.64
C GLY A 810 15.15 38.03 -29.66
N GLU A 811 16.31 38.63 -29.32
CA GLU A 811 16.41 39.90 -28.60
C GLU A 811 17.24 40.90 -29.40
N ASP A 812 16.80 42.16 -29.49
CA ASP A 812 17.53 43.26 -30.12
C ASP A 812 18.39 44.06 -29.12
N ALA A 813 19.20 44.99 -29.64
CA ALA A 813 20.08 45.83 -28.80
C ALA A 813 19.33 46.81 -27.87
N ALA A 814 18.02 47.03 -28.10
CA ALA A 814 17.16 47.86 -27.25
C ALA A 814 16.47 47.02 -26.15
N GLY A 815 16.63 45.70 -26.15
CA GLY A 815 15.98 44.77 -25.23
C GLY A 815 14.55 44.42 -25.62
N ASN A 816 14.14 44.68 -26.87
CA ASN A 816 12.88 44.18 -27.41
C ASN A 816 13.04 42.73 -27.85
N PHE A 817 11.93 42.00 -27.89
CA PHE A 817 11.91 40.60 -28.28
C PHE A 817 11.07 40.39 -29.53
N ALA A 818 11.41 39.37 -30.31
CA ALA A 818 10.56 38.83 -31.36
C ALA A 818 10.48 37.31 -31.22
N THR A 819 9.36 36.74 -31.64
CA THR A 819 9.14 35.29 -31.62
C THR A 819 8.74 34.82 -33.00
N THR A 820 8.95 33.54 -33.27
CA THR A 820 8.52 32.88 -34.51
C THR A 820 7.25 32.07 -34.25
N GLU A 821 6.41 31.95 -35.28
CA GLU A 821 5.45 30.84 -35.33
C GLU A 821 6.22 29.53 -35.46
N PRO A 822 5.76 28.43 -34.82
CA PRO A 822 6.42 27.14 -34.92
C PRO A 822 6.48 26.65 -36.36
N VAL A 823 7.66 26.22 -36.78
CA VAL A 823 7.82 25.43 -37.99
C VAL A 823 7.89 23.96 -37.57
N VAL A 824 7.04 23.12 -38.14
CA VAL A 824 7.01 21.69 -37.84
C VAL A 824 7.73 20.95 -38.96
N ALA A 825 8.93 20.43 -38.69
CA ALA A 825 9.54 19.42 -39.55
C ALA A 825 8.92 18.05 -39.25
N MET A 826 8.91 17.14 -40.23
CA MET A 826 8.42 15.77 -40.04
C MET A 826 9.61 14.82 -40.02
N ALA A 827 9.92 14.24 -38.86
CA ALA A 827 10.98 13.26 -38.68
C ALA A 827 10.51 11.90 -39.19
N GLU A 828 11.25 11.33 -40.13
CA GLU A 828 11.07 9.97 -40.63
C GLU A 828 12.24 9.08 -40.22
N ALA A 829 11.95 7.81 -39.94
CA ALA A 829 12.98 6.82 -39.72
C ALA A 829 13.66 6.47 -41.06
N PRO A 830 15.00 6.33 -41.12
CA PRO A 830 15.70 5.83 -42.29
C PRO A 830 15.57 4.30 -42.45
N ALA A 831 14.49 3.72 -41.95
CA ALA A 831 14.27 2.30 -41.73
C ALA A 831 12.77 1.96 -41.91
N SER A 832 12.45 0.71 -42.23
CA SER A 832 11.07 0.27 -42.40
C SER A 832 10.49 -0.23 -41.08
N LEU A 833 9.25 0.14 -40.77
CA LEU A 833 8.52 -0.40 -39.63
C LEU A 833 8.18 -1.88 -39.89
N VAL A 834 8.56 -2.76 -38.95
CA VAL A 834 8.43 -4.23 -39.06
C VAL A 834 7.37 -4.76 -38.11
N ALA A 835 7.29 -4.23 -36.89
CA ALA A 835 6.29 -4.58 -35.89
C ALA A 835 5.84 -3.33 -35.11
N ILE A 836 4.65 -3.40 -34.52
CA ILE A 836 4.22 -2.46 -33.50
C ILE A 836 3.83 -3.24 -32.25
N ASP A 837 4.22 -2.70 -31.10
CA ASP A 837 3.95 -3.23 -29.79
C ASP A 837 3.18 -2.18 -28.99
N ALA A 838 2.19 -2.63 -28.22
CA ALA A 838 1.28 -1.75 -27.50
C ALA A 838 1.30 -2.13 -26.02
N SER A 839 1.77 -1.21 -25.17
CA SER A 839 1.96 -1.45 -23.75
C SER A 839 1.02 -0.59 -22.90
N PRO A 840 0.43 -1.17 -21.84
CA PRO A 840 0.46 -2.61 -21.50
C PRO A 840 -0.45 -3.44 -22.41
N ASP A 841 -0.17 -4.75 -22.53
CA ASP A 841 -0.99 -5.70 -23.32
C ASP A 841 -2.44 -5.84 -22.80
N GLU A 842 -2.61 -5.59 -21.50
CA GLU A 842 -3.89 -5.62 -20.80
C GLU A 842 -3.99 -4.44 -19.83
N VAL A 843 -5.15 -3.79 -19.83
CA VAL A 843 -5.44 -2.63 -18.99
C VAL A 843 -6.66 -2.92 -18.11
N PHE A 844 -6.50 -2.74 -16.81
CA PHE A 844 -7.60 -2.76 -15.86
C PHE A 844 -7.94 -1.34 -15.40
N MET A 845 -9.20 -0.94 -15.60
CA MET A 845 -9.71 0.37 -15.21
C MET A 845 -10.73 0.22 -14.08
N ASN A 846 -10.61 1.04 -13.04
CA ASN A 846 -11.46 0.96 -11.86
C ASN A 846 -12.21 2.28 -11.64
N GLY A 847 -13.50 2.30 -12.01
CA GLY A 847 -14.39 3.43 -11.80
C GLY A 847 -14.44 4.45 -12.93
N PHE A 848 -15.31 5.44 -12.77
CA PHE A 848 -15.60 6.40 -13.84
C PHE A 848 -14.49 7.44 -14.04
N ASP A 849 -13.74 7.77 -12.99
CA ASP A 849 -12.68 8.78 -13.04
C ASP A 849 -11.33 8.20 -13.45
N ASP A 850 -11.24 6.89 -13.66
CA ASP A 850 -9.98 6.26 -14.01
C ASP A 850 -9.51 6.64 -15.43
N ARG A 851 -8.21 6.83 -15.60
CA ARG A 851 -7.58 7.25 -16.86
C ARG A 851 -6.29 6.45 -17.05
N ARG A 852 -6.09 5.88 -18.24
CA ARG A 852 -4.91 5.09 -18.61
C ARG A 852 -4.40 5.58 -19.96
N ASN A 853 -3.10 5.85 -20.06
CA ASN A 853 -2.48 6.16 -21.33
C ASN A 853 -1.91 4.88 -21.95
N LEU A 854 -1.98 4.78 -23.27
CA LEU A 854 -1.36 3.68 -24.01
C LEU A 854 -0.05 4.14 -24.60
N GLN A 855 0.95 3.28 -24.55
CA GLN A 855 2.26 3.54 -25.14
C GLN A 855 2.50 2.59 -26.30
N ILE A 856 2.83 3.14 -27.47
CA ILE A 856 3.02 2.38 -28.71
C ILE A 856 4.48 2.47 -29.13
N THR A 857 5.12 1.32 -29.29
CA THR A 857 6.51 1.24 -29.74
C THR A 857 6.58 0.53 -31.08
N GLY A 858 7.28 1.12 -32.05
CA GLY A 858 7.57 0.50 -33.35
C GLY A 858 8.92 -0.18 -33.36
N GLU A 859 8.97 -1.43 -33.81
CA GLU A 859 10.21 -2.12 -34.15
C GLU A 859 10.54 -1.89 -35.63
N TYR A 860 11.75 -1.41 -35.90
CA TYR A 860 12.21 -1.11 -37.26
C TYR A 860 13.29 -2.10 -37.73
N ASP A 861 13.46 -2.22 -39.05
CA ASP A 861 14.44 -3.13 -39.68
C ASP A 861 15.92 -2.77 -39.41
N ASP A 862 16.18 -1.61 -38.82
CA ASP A 862 17.47 -1.18 -38.28
C ASP A 862 17.73 -1.65 -36.84
N GLY A 863 16.77 -2.34 -36.22
CA GLY A 863 16.83 -2.82 -34.84
C GLY A 863 16.60 -1.75 -33.78
N ILE A 864 16.19 -0.54 -34.18
CA ILE A 864 15.89 0.56 -33.26
C ILE A 864 14.39 0.60 -32.97
N PHE A 865 14.05 0.59 -31.69
CA PHE A 865 12.69 0.82 -31.22
C PHE A 865 12.41 2.33 -31.18
N ARG A 866 11.22 2.74 -31.65
CA ARG A 866 10.81 4.14 -31.70
C ARG A 866 9.42 4.32 -31.12
N ASP A 867 9.21 5.43 -30.41
CA ASP A 867 7.90 5.77 -29.87
C ASP A 867 6.96 6.21 -31.01
N LEU A 868 5.80 5.56 -31.10
CA LEU A 868 4.74 5.83 -32.07
C LEU A 868 3.44 6.28 -31.39
N SER A 869 3.48 6.64 -30.10
CA SER A 869 2.29 6.98 -29.33
C SER A 869 1.61 8.25 -29.85
N ASP A 870 2.41 9.21 -30.33
CA ASP A 870 1.93 10.49 -30.85
C ASP A 870 1.21 10.33 -32.21
N PRO A 871 0.03 10.95 -32.40
CA PRO A 871 -0.76 10.82 -33.63
C PRO A 871 -0.04 11.33 -34.89
N SER A 872 0.94 12.24 -34.76
CA SER A 872 1.75 12.72 -35.90
C SER A 872 2.64 11.63 -36.51
N THR A 873 2.85 10.52 -35.80
CA THR A 873 3.55 9.33 -36.32
C THR A 873 2.66 8.46 -37.23
N GLY A 874 1.36 8.79 -37.35
CA GLY A 874 0.39 8.04 -38.13
C GLY A 874 -0.33 6.93 -37.36
N THR A 875 -0.16 6.86 -36.04
CA THR A 875 -0.85 5.90 -35.17
C THR A 875 -2.33 6.27 -35.02
N VAL A 876 -3.19 5.26 -35.11
CA VAL A 876 -4.64 5.40 -34.93
C VAL A 876 -5.11 4.39 -33.89
N TYR A 877 -5.86 4.88 -32.90
CA TYR A 877 -6.49 4.08 -31.86
C TYR A 877 -7.97 3.89 -32.14
N THR A 878 -8.51 2.70 -31.90
CA THR A 878 -9.94 2.41 -32.09
C THR A 878 -10.43 1.43 -31.02
N SER A 879 -11.42 1.85 -30.23
CA SER A 879 -12.12 0.94 -29.33
C SER A 879 -13.16 0.12 -30.10
N VAL A 880 -13.13 -1.21 -29.95
CA VAL A 880 -14.10 -2.14 -30.57
C VAL A 880 -15.50 -1.88 -30.01
N ASP A 881 -15.61 -1.62 -28.70
CA ASP A 881 -16.84 -1.21 -28.03
C ASP A 881 -16.65 0.12 -27.26
N PRO A 882 -16.96 1.27 -27.90
CA PRO A 882 -16.84 2.58 -27.25
C PRO A 882 -17.87 2.81 -26.14
N THR A 883 -18.84 1.91 -25.95
CA THR A 883 -19.78 1.98 -24.82
C THR A 883 -19.16 1.45 -23.52
N ILE A 884 -18.06 0.70 -23.60
CA ILE A 884 -17.27 0.20 -22.45
C ILE A 884 -16.10 1.13 -22.19
N VAL A 885 -15.27 1.44 -23.20
CA VAL A 885 -14.12 2.37 -23.10
C VAL A 885 -14.02 3.22 -24.36
N THR A 886 -13.82 4.53 -24.19
CA THR A 886 -13.41 5.43 -25.28
C THR A 886 -11.91 5.68 -25.23
N VAL A 887 -11.27 5.80 -26.39
CA VAL A 887 -9.85 6.16 -26.55
C VAL A 887 -9.75 7.46 -27.36
N SER A 888 -8.88 8.39 -26.97
CA SER A 888 -8.59 9.61 -27.77
C SER A 888 -7.43 9.39 -28.75
N ASP A 889 -7.22 10.38 -29.63
CA ASP A 889 -6.20 10.32 -30.69
C ASP A 889 -4.75 10.21 -30.15
N ASP A 890 -4.55 10.58 -28.88
CA ASP A 890 -3.29 10.49 -28.13
C ASP A 890 -3.19 9.19 -27.30
N GLY A 891 -4.11 8.23 -27.45
CA GLY A 891 -4.05 6.95 -26.75
C GLY A 891 -4.65 6.94 -25.33
N MET A 892 -5.25 8.04 -24.86
CA MET A 892 -5.84 8.10 -23.52
C MET A 892 -7.20 7.37 -23.43
N LEU A 893 -7.26 6.32 -22.61
CA LEU A 893 -8.44 5.55 -22.29
C LEU A 893 -9.31 6.24 -21.24
N ARG A 894 -10.63 6.23 -21.48
CA ARG A 894 -11.67 6.71 -20.57
C ARG A 894 -12.78 5.67 -20.44
N PRO A 895 -13.08 5.18 -19.23
CA PRO A 895 -14.04 4.12 -19.02
C PRO A 895 -15.46 4.71 -19.07
N ARG A 896 -16.42 3.92 -19.55
CA ARG A 896 -17.82 4.32 -19.78
C ARG A 896 -18.81 3.37 -19.14
N ARG A 897 -18.52 2.07 -19.15
CA ARG A 897 -19.35 1.02 -18.54
C ARG A 897 -18.50 -0.18 -18.17
N ASP A 898 -18.93 -0.91 -17.13
CA ASP A 898 -18.36 -2.19 -16.77
C ASP A 898 -18.45 -3.21 -17.91
N GLY A 899 -17.36 -3.95 -18.11
CA GLY A 899 -17.23 -4.96 -19.16
C GLY A 899 -15.81 -5.07 -19.71
N VAL A 900 -15.63 -6.01 -20.63
CA VAL A 900 -14.36 -6.24 -21.33
C VAL A 900 -14.52 -5.82 -22.79
N THR A 901 -13.55 -5.07 -23.29
CA THR A 901 -13.46 -4.65 -24.70
C THR A 901 -12.02 -4.77 -25.19
N THR A 902 -11.80 -4.51 -26.47
CA THR A 902 -10.47 -4.48 -27.07
C THR A 902 -10.24 -3.13 -27.71
N VAL A 903 -9.04 -2.57 -27.53
CA VAL A 903 -8.56 -1.40 -28.27
C VAL A 903 -7.59 -1.88 -29.34
N ILE A 904 -7.88 -1.54 -30.59
CA ILE A 904 -7.03 -1.82 -31.75
C ILE A 904 -6.18 -0.59 -32.01
N VAL A 905 -4.88 -0.81 -32.19
CA VAL A 905 -3.91 0.22 -32.56
C VAL A 905 -3.36 -0.13 -33.93
N SER A 906 -3.25 0.86 -34.83
CA SER A 906 -2.69 0.65 -36.16
C SER A 906 -1.71 1.74 -36.56
N ASN A 907 -0.59 1.35 -37.18
CA ASN A 907 0.39 2.25 -37.81
C ASN A 907 1.06 1.52 -38.98
N GLY A 908 1.29 2.20 -40.11
CA GLY A 908 2.06 1.62 -41.22
C GLY A 908 1.47 0.35 -41.85
N GLY A 909 0.17 0.08 -41.66
CA GLY A 909 -0.49 -1.17 -42.10
C GLY A 909 -0.34 -2.35 -41.14
N LEU A 910 0.40 -2.17 -40.04
CA LEU A 910 0.51 -3.12 -38.93
C LEU A 910 -0.56 -2.81 -37.88
N GLN A 911 -0.89 -3.81 -37.07
CA GLN A 911 -1.88 -3.70 -35.99
C GLN A 911 -1.41 -4.42 -34.74
N SER A 912 -1.76 -3.86 -33.59
CA SER A 912 -1.71 -4.49 -32.27
C SER A 912 -3.06 -4.32 -31.56
N SER A 913 -3.30 -5.10 -30.52
CA SER A 913 -4.56 -5.08 -29.78
C SER A 913 -4.32 -5.20 -28.29
N ILE A 914 -5.04 -4.39 -27.51
CA ILE A 914 -4.96 -4.35 -26.06
C ILE A 914 -6.31 -4.80 -25.49
N SER A 915 -6.28 -5.73 -24.53
CA SER A 915 -7.46 -6.10 -23.74
C SER A 915 -7.73 -5.03 -22.70
N VAL A 916 -8.97 -4.54 -22.60
CA VAL A 916 -9.34 -3.55 -21.58
C VAL A 916 -10.55 -4.05 -20.80
N GLU A 917 -10.39 -4.20 -19.49
CA GLU A 917 -11.46 -4.52 -18.56
C GLU A 917 -11.78 -3.33 -17.67
N VAL A 918 -13.07 -2.97 -17.62
CA VAL A 918 -13.59 -1.90 -16.77
C VAL A 918 -14.42 -2.50 -15.66
N LEU A 919 -14.15 -2.04 -14.44
CA LEU A 919 -14.81 -2.48 -13.22
C LEU A 919 -15.44 -1.30 -12.46
N ASN A 920 -16.59 -1.54 -11.83
CA ASN A 920 -17.30 -0.69 -10.87
C ASN A 920 -17.66 0.76 -11.32
N ILE A 921 -18.10 0.95 -12.56
CA ILE A 921 -18.85 2.14 -12.98
C ILE A 921 -20.31 2.09 -12.49
N GLY A 922 -20.92 0.90 -12.47
CA GLY A 922 -22.34 0.74 -12.13
C GLY A 922 -22.72 1.14 -10.69
N ASP A 923 -21.78 1.06 -9.74
CA ASP A 923 -21.99 1.39 -8.33
C ASP A 923 -22.01 2.91 -8.06
N LEU A 924 -21.48 3.72 -8.97
CA LEU A 924 -21.45 5.19 -8.86
C LEU A 924 -22.70 5.86 -9.47
N LEU A 925 -23.25 5.29 -10.54
CA LEU A 925 -24.42 5.86 -11.25
C LEU A 925 -25.74 5.78 -10.46
N PHE A 926 -25.77 5.11 -9.30
CA PHE A 926 -26.93 5.07 -8.40
C PHE A 926 -26.78 5.88 -7.11
N ARG A 927 -25.65 6.56 -6.88
CA ARG A 927 -25.47 7.49 -5.75
C ARG A 927 -25.76 8.94 -6.12
N ASP A 928 -25.57 9.32 -7.38
CA ASP A 928 -25.86 10.67 -7.89
C ASP A 928 -27.26 10.81 -8.49
N SER A 929 -28.26 10.06 -8.00
CA SER A 929 -29.66 10.46 -8.19
C SER A 929 -30.01 11.63 -7.25
N PHE A 930 -29.32 12.74 -7.46
CA PHE A 930 -29.78 14.10 -7.17
C PHE A 930 -29.53 14.91 -8.45
N GLU A 931 -30.52 14.93 -9.34
CA GLU A 931 -30.74 16.08 -10.21
C GLU A 931 -31.78 16.99 -9.53
N PRO A 932 -31.73 18.31 -9.73
CA PRO A 932 -30.68 19.30 -9.48
C PRO A 932 -30.73 19.89 -8.06
#